data_AF-A0A8T2WGZ6-F1
#
_entry.id   AF-A0A8T2WGZ6-F1
#
_cell.length_a   1.000
_cell.length_b   1.000
_cell.length_c   1.000
_cell.angle_alpha   90.00
_cell.angle_beta   90.00
_cell.angle_gamma   90.00
#
_symmetry.space_group_name_H-M   'P 1'
#
loop_
_entity.id
_entity.type
_entity.pdbx_description
1 polymer ?
#
loop_
_entity_poly.entity_id
_entity_poly.type
_entity_poly.pdbx_seq_one_letter_code
_entity_poly.pdbx_strand_id
1 'polypeptide(L)'
;MASSSGLLRVSMSYKGFLLVLLSAAVMSSAEAGFYSQMRRLLQTADPVEQVLEFARNAAQVSIENAESLLETLRSGDMAASRQAYLKLRPEYEQIEHLYEVFGDTDADIDARPDAFTYGEAIDPNQLTTPGAIFKGSHRIEVLLYRDENVTAAIPFAELLIEDYKTLLTKLENAEDYTEEIIFAGLIEVAYEVAKKKFSSEEETWSDQSVLIFDNNLKGIIEMVKPFQSDLETTDTAVAQELQANLDAATAALAPFIESSADGNTYTPYSTVPMEARKAIQEEFYNVALSLEAAAEALNYARAAEAEAEAESEAGADEDTCTPTITLAEYNSSTPYVQNGIDYFRALLPYQQNFSAEFTKLVEAGDLDAVKAAYGATRPLWEQIEVLAVSYPFIDEDLDAREYVYPKGELSEMWKGFHRLERLIFRDGTLDNETLQYAKGVEESLVELDTLYSDELYSANFAGVLSFEGMMNLANEVASKKVSSEEETSSDLSMMIFYNNWKGILSQALPFCPLAEAECAELVAAVKEAGECIGITTDSIEKATAADVTAASVEGVTEAEYPLYSEASMADRKCVVEKGYAVRDAVVKMANALNLVSDCSPFYSDNFVTYPMGEAKVVASSTEEAAASTEEAAATTSAGLKSMGNAVVVAASLAGFALLV
;
A
#
# COMPACT_ATOMS: atom_id res chain seq x y z
N MET A 1 -37.30 14.32 69.12
CA MET A 1 -38.08 14.54 67.89
C MET A 1 -37.11 15.00 66.82
N ALA A 2 -36.96 14.21 65.74
CA ALA A 2 -36.34 14.50 64.41
C ALA A 2 -34.92 15.10 64.37
N SER A 3 -33.97 14.79 63.47
CA SER A 3 -33.85 13.92 62.30
C SER A 3 -32.35 13.82 61.93
N SER A 4 -31.95 12.70 61.32
CA SER A 4 -30.84 12.45 60.36
C SER A 4 -29.71 13.47 60.14
N SER A 5 -28.45 12.99 60.15
CA SER A 5 -27.37 13.55 59.32
C SER A 5 -26.37 12.45 58.94
N GLY A 6 -26.31 12.11 57.65
CA GLY A 6 -25.32 11.21 57.06
C GLY A 6 -24.00 11.93 56.78
N LEU A 7 -22.90 11.19 56.89
CA LEU A 7 -21.56 11.62 56.52
C LEU A 7 -21.35 11.37 55.02
N LEU A 8 -21.18 12.43 54.23
CA LEU A 8 -20.54 12.38 52.91
C LEU A 8 -19.05 12.69 53.07
N ARG A 9 -18.20 11.76 52.65
CA ARG A 9 -16.80 12.03 52.29
C ARG A 9 -16.81 12.60 50.88
N VAL A 10 -16.21 13.78 50.69
CA VAL A 10 -15.93 14.36 49.37
C VAL A 10 -14.42 14.23 49.15
N SER A 11 -14.03 13.49 48.11
CA SER A 11 -12.69 13.53 47.52
C SER A 11 -12.58 14.79 46.66
N MET A 12 -11.67 15.69 47.02
CA MET A 12 -11.35 16.88 46.23
C MET A 12 -10.41 16.50 45.08
N SER A 13 -10.89 16.59 43.85
CA SER A 13 -10.05 16.70 42.65
C SER A 13 -9.68 18.18 42.44
N TYR A 14 -8.40 18.43 42.19
CA TYR A 14 -7.76 19.75 42.15
C TYR A 14 -7.81 20.42 40.77
N LYS A 15 -8.75 20.05 39.87
CA LYS A 15 -8.86 20.64 38.52
C LYS A 15 -9.95 21.71 38.35
N GLY A 16 -10.66 22.10 39.41
CA GLY A 16 -11.90 22.91 39.28
C GLY A 16 -11.92 24.34 39.84
N PHE A 17 -10.82 24.94 40.30
CA PHE A 17 -10.91 26.17 41.12
C PHE A 17 -10.11 27.39 40.66
N LEU A 18 -10.04 27.65 39.35
CA LEU A 18 -9.63 28.98 38.87
C LEU A 18 -10.49 29.56 37.75
N LEU A 19 -11.79 29.26 37.77
CA LEU A 19 -12.73 29.82 36.79
C LEU A 19 -14.05 30.25 37.43
N VAL A 20 -13.99 31.12 38.44
CA VAL A 20 -15.16 31.94 38.84
C VAL A 20 -14.70 33.30 39.37
N LEU A 21 -14.86 34.35 38.57
CA LEU A 21 -15.68 35.54 38.88
C LEU A 21 -15.46 36.62 37.80
N LEU A 22 -16.29 36.56 36.75
CA LEU A 22 -16.56 37.72 35.91
C LEU A 22 -17.48 38.68 36.67
N SER A 23 -16.98 39.87 36.98
CA SER A 23 -17.82 41.06 37.07
C SER A 23 -17.01 42.22 36.48
N ALA A 24 -17.59 42.85 35.45
CA ALA A 24 -16.97 43.85 34.59
C ALA A 24 -16.09 44.87 35.34
N ALA A 25 -14.77 44.70 35.20
CA ALA A 25 -13.78 45.73 35.51
C ALA A 25 -12.81 45.78 34.33
N VAL A 26 -12.50 46.99 33.88
CA VAL A 26 -11.55 47.27 32.80
C VAL A 26 -10.21 46.64 33.16
N MET A 27 -9.86 45.50 32.55
CA MET A 27 -8.54 44.90 32.67
C MET A 27 -7.51 45.86 32.09
N SER A 28 -6.44 46.13 32.84
CA SER A 28 -5.32 46.91 32.33
C SER A 28 -4.56 46.13 31.24
N SER A 29 -3.83 46.84 30.37
CA SER A 29 -2.98 46.19 29.35
C SER A 29 -1.91 45.27 29.94
N ALA A 30 -1.51 45.48 31.20
CA ALA A 30 -0.57 44.63 31.93
C ALA A 30 -1.21 43.31 32.40
N GLU A 31 -2.48 43.32 32.80
CA GLU A 31 -3.20 42.09 33.17
C GLU A 31 -3.52 41.27 31.93
N ALA A 32 -3.94 41.89 30.82
CA ALA A 32 -4.12 41.19 29.54
C ALA A 32 -2.82 40.51 29.05
N GLY A 33 -1.66 41.16 29.23
CA GLY A 33 -0.35 40.58 28.94
C GLY A 33 0.05 39.43 29.87
N PHE A 34 -0.31 39.51 31.16
CA PHE A 34 -0.07 38.42 32.11
C PHE A 34 -0.98 37.21 31.84
N TYR A 35 -2.26 37.43 31.51
CA TYR A 35 -3.18 36.37 31.13
C TYR A 35 -2.81 35.73 29.78
N SER A 36 -2.36 36.50 28.79
CA SER A 36 -1.88 35.92 27.53
C SER A 36 -0.60 35.13 27.74
N GLN A 37 0.31 35.59 28.61
CA GLN A 37 1.53 34.88 28.95
C GLN A 37 1.24 33.60 29.75
N MET A 38 0.30 33.63 30.70
CA MET A 38 -0.08 32.46 31.48
C MET A 38 -0.90 31.45 30.67
N ARG A 39 -1.75 31.93 29.75
CA ARG A 39 -2.44 31.07 28.77
C ARG A 39 -1.43 30.39 27.85
N ARG A 40 -0.45 31.13 27.35
CA ARG A 40 0.64 30.57 26.53
C ARG A 40 1.48 29.56 27.32
N LEU A 41 1.81 29.83 28.60
CA LEU A 41 2.53 28.91 29.48
C LEU A 41 1.73 27.63 29.79
N LEU A 42 0.41 27.74 29.97
CA LEU A 42 -0.47 26.59 30.19
C LEU A 42 -0.67 25.76 28.92
N GLN A 43 -0.74 26.42 27.75
CA GLN A 43 -0.81 25.74 26.44
C GLN A 43 0.50 25.00 26.12
N THR A 44 1.68 25.60 26.37
CA THR A 44 2.97 24.94 26.16
C THR A 44 3.29 23.84 27.19
N ALA A 45 2.45 23.68 28.23
CA ALA A 45 2.59 22.61 29.23
C ALA A 45 1.65 21.44 28.96
N ASP A 46 0.76 21.55 27.97
CA ASP A 46 -0.12 20.48 27.52
C ASP A 46 0.68 19.49 26.65
N PRO A 47 0.73 18.20 26.99
CA PRO A 47 1.39 17.19 26.17
C PRO A 47 0.88 17.14 24.72
N VAL A 48 -0.43 17.27 24.51
CA VAL A 48 -1.04 17.23 23.17
C VAL A 48 -0.57 18.41 22.32
N GLU A 49 -0.56 19.62 22.87
CA GLU A 49 -0.10 20.81 22.15
C GLU A 49 1.40 20.74 21.81
N GLN A 50 2.23 20.10 22.64
CA GLN A 50 3.64 19.87 22.32
C GLN A 50 3.80 18.91 21.14
N VAL A 51 2.99 17.84 21.07
CA VAL A 51 2.94 16.94 19.91
C VAL A 51 2.51 17.70 18.66
N LEU A 52 1.48 18.55 18.76
CA LEU A 52 1.00 19.34 17.61
C LEU A 52 1.98 20.43 17.19
N GLU A 53 2.73 21.03 18.12
CA GLU A 53 3.82 21.96 17.77
C GLU A 53 4.92 21.25 16.99
N PHE A 54 5.31 20.05 17.42
CA PHE A 54 6.22 19.20 16.65
C PHE A 54 5.66 18.89 15.26
N ALA A 55 4.42 18.44 15.18
CA ALA A 55 3.81 18.04 13.92
C ALA A 55 3.64 19.20 12.93
N ARG A 56 3.24 20.39 13.39
CA ARG A 56 3.15 21.59 12.54
C ARG A 56 4.51 22.02 12.01
N ASN A 57 5.56 21.93 12.82
CA ASN A 57 6.92 22.24 12.37
C ASN A 57 7.39 21.24 11.30
N ALA A 58 7.14 19.94 11.50
CA ALA A 58 7.45 18.91 10.52
C ALA A 58 6.68 19.13 9.21
N ALA A 59 5.35 19.35 9.25
CA ALA A 59 4.56 19.64 8.07
C ALA A 59 5.04 20.90 7.31
N GLN A 60 5.46 21.94 8.02
CA GLN A 60 6.05 23.13 7.40
C GLN A 60 7.37 22.81 6.67
N VAL A 61 8.21 21.95 7.23
CA VAL A 61 9.44 21.49 6.58
C VAL A 61 9.13 20.57 5.41
N SER A 62 8.10 19.71 5.48
CA SER A 62 7.63 18.91 4.35
C SER A 62 7.25 19.79 3.15
N ILE A 63 6.58 20.93 3.39
CA ILE A 63 6.28 21.92 2.34
C ILE A 63 7.58 22.45 1.70
N GLU A 64 8.56 22.85 2.52
CA GLU A 64 9.84 23.37 2.03
C GLU A 64 10.63 22.32 1.22
N ASN A 65 10.63 21.07 1.68
CA ASN A 65 11.29 19.96 0.98
C ASN A 65 10.56 19.61 -0.33
N ALA A 66 9.23 19.67 -0.37
CA ALA A 66 8.44 19.47 -1.59
C ALA A 66 8.67 20.59 -2.62
N GLU A 67 8.77 21.86 -2.17
CA GLU A 67 9.15 22.99 -3.03
C GLU A 67 10.57 22.83 -3.59
N SER A 68 11.52 22.36 -2.77
CA SER A 68 12.89 22.06 -3.23
C SER A 68 12.93 20.92 -4.25
N LEU A 69 12.16 19.85 -4.02
CA LEU A 69 12.00 18.77 -4.98
C LEU A 69 11.45 19.29 -6.31
N LEU A 70 10.39 20.10 -6.28
CA LEU A 70 9.82 20.70 -7.49
C LEU A 70 10.84 21.55 -8.27
N GLU A 71 11.72 22.28 -7.59
CA GLU A 71 12.80 23.02 -8.25
C GLU A 71 13.77 22.08 -8.97
N THR A 72 14.21 21.00 -8.31
CA THR A 72 15.11 20.01 -8.92
C THR A 72 14.47 19.28 -10.11
N LEU A 73 13.18 18.93 -10.02
CA LEU A 73 12.41 18.33 -11.12
C LEU A 73 12.37 19.26 -12.34
N ARG A 74 12.08 20.55 -12.13
CA ARG A 74 12.03 21.56 -13.21
C ARG A 74 13.40 21.83 -13.83
N SER A 75 14.49 21.58 -13.09
CA SER A 75 15.85 21.68 -13.64
C SER A 75 16.19 20.57 -14.63
N GLY A 76 15.47 19.44 -14.55
CA GLY A 76 15.73 18.24 -15.34
C GLY A 76 16.85 17.34 -14.79
N ASP A 77 17.43 17.66 -13.63
CA ASP A 77 18.50 16.88 -13.01
C ASP A 77 17.94 15.69 -12.22
N MET A 78 18.02 14.49 -12.82
CA MET A 78 17.56 13.25 -12.21
C MET A 78 18.26 12.93 -10.88
N ALA A 79 19.58 13.14 -10.81
CA ALA A 79 20.35 12.79 -9.62
C ALA A 79 19.99 13.72 -8.46
N ALA A 80 19.90 15.03 -8.73
CA ALA A 80 19.44 16.00 -7.75
C ALA A 80 17.98 15.73 -7.33
N SER A 81 17.10 15.36 -8.26
CA SER A 81 15.70 15.05 -7.97
C SER A 81 15.55 13.82 -7.08
N ARG A 82 16.31 12.74 -7.34
CA ARG A 82 16.34 11.55 -6.47
C ARG A 82 16.80 11.92 -5.06
N GLN A 83 17.83 12.75 -4.91
CA GLN A 83 18.29 13.21 -3.60
C GLN A 83 17.28 14.13 -2.89
N ALA A 84 16.59 15.01 -3.63
CA ALA A 84 15.54 15.84 -3.05
C ALA A 84 14.33 15.01 -2.62
N TYR A 85 14.00 13.94 -3.34
CA TYR A 85 12.99 12.98 -2.94
C TYR A 85 13.35 12.30 -1.60
N LEU A 86 14.60 11.88 -1.40
CA LEU A 86 15.01 11.30 -0.10
C LEU A 86 14.92 12.30 1.06
N LYS A 87 15.06 13.59 0.78
CA LYS A 87 14.88 14.66 1.78
C LYS A 87 13.41 15.00 2.04
N LEU A 88 12.50 14.64 1.14
CA LEU A 88 11.07 14.89 1.28
C LEU A 88 10.42 13.99 2.33
N ARG A 89 10.85 12.73 2.40
CA ARG A 89 10.23 11.67 3.20
C ARG A 89 10.27 11.91 4.72
N PRO A 90 11.43 12.23 5.34
CA PRO A 90 11.62 12.12 6.79
C PRO A 90 10.59 12.83 7.66
N GLU A 91 10.20 14.06 7.34
CA GLU A 91 9.31 14.85 8.20
C GLU A 91 7.87 14.36 8.16
N TYR A 92 7.41 13.78 7.05
CA TYR A 92 6.08 13.17 7.00
C TYR A 92 6.04 11.87 7.81
N GLU A 93 7.04 11.01 7.63
CA GLU A 93 7.19 9.74 8.36
C GLU A 93 7.25 9.92 9.87
N GLN A 94 7.82 11.05 10.33
CA GLN A 94 7.84 11.40 11.76
C GLN A 94 6.45 11.75 12.32
N ILE A 95 5.49 12.13 11.47
CA ILE A 95 4.15 12.59 11.90
C ILE A 95 2.99 11.74 11.40
N GLU A 96 3.25 10.75 10.56
CA GLU A 96 2.28 9.76 10.06
C GLU A 96 1.52 9.04 11.19
N HIS A 97 2.08 8.99 12.40
CA HIS A 97 1.41 8.52 13.63
C HIS A 97 0.08 9.22 13.94
N LEU A 98 -0.28 10.29 13.24
CA LEU A 98 -1.55 11.00 13.39
C LEU A 98 -2.49 10.79 12.19
N TYR A 99 -2.20 9.79 11.33
CA TYR A 99 -2.90 9.54 10.05
C TYR A 99 -4.42 9.42 10.17
N GLU A 100 -4.95 8.87 11.27
CA GLU A 100 -6.39 8.74 11.51
C GLU A 100 -7.12 10.10 11.39
N VAL A 101 -6.48 11.19 11.85
CA VAL A 101 -7.05 12.55 11.76
C VAL A 101 -6.83 13.17 10.37
N PHE A 102 -5.83 12.69 9.63
CA PHE A 102 -5.50 13.21 8.31
C PHE A 102 -6.54 12.77 7.27
N GLY A 103 -7.14 11.58 7.42
CA GLY A 103 -8.13 11.04 6.47
C GLY A 103 -7.56 10.95 5.05
N ASP A 104 -8.33 11.31 4.03
CA ASP A 104 -7.90 11.26 2.62
C ASP A 104 -6.59 12.03 2.32
N THR A 105 -6.21 13.00 3.17
CA THR A 105 -4.94 13.73 3.02
C THR A 105 -3.72 12.83 3.21
N ASP A 106 -3.82 11.79 4.04
CA ASP A 106 -2.76 10.80 4.17
C ASP A 106 -2.58 10.01 2.87
N ALA A 107 -3.68 9.49 2.31
CA ALA A 107 -3.64 8.79 1.04
C ALA A 107 -3.13 9.66 -0.12
N ASP A 108 -3.49 10.94 -0.11
CA ASP A 108 -3.02 11.92 -1.10
C ASP A 108 -1.50 12.19 -1.04
N ILE A 109 -0.90 12.03 0.15
CA ILE A 109 0.53 12.24 0.39
C ILE A 109 1.31 10.94 0.18
N ASP A 110 0.82 9.81 0.68
CA ASP A 110 1.63 8.62 0.96
C ASP A 110 0.98 7.27 0.64
N ALA A 111 -0.17 7.24 -0.04
CA ALA A 111 -0.72 5.94 -0.45
C ALA A 111 0.17 5.25 -1.49
N ARG A 112 0.30 3.94 -1.30
CA ARG A 112 0.87 3.00 -2.28
C ARG A 112 -0.18 2.63 -3.34
N PRO A 113 0.23 2.14 -4.52
CA PRO A 113 -0.71 1.92 -5.62
C PRO A 113 -1.79 0.87 -5.30
N ASP A 114 -1.54 -0.08 -4.40
CA ASP A 114 -2.51 -1.09 -3.98
C ASP A 114 -3.72 -0.54 -3.20
N ALA A 115 -3.62 0.68 -2.66
CA ALA A 115 -4.76 1.38 -2.07
C ALA A 115 -5.82 1.80 -3.11
N PHE A 116 -5.50 1.74 -4.40
CA PHE A 116 -6.37 2.21 -5.48
C PHE A 116 -6.83 1.06 -6.38
N THR A 117 -8.13 1.07 -6.71
CA THR A 117 -8.79 0.05 -7.53
C THR A 117 -8.07 -0.26 -8.86
N TYR A 118 -7.49 0.76 -9.50
CA TYR A 118 -6.77 0.60 -10.77
C TYR A 118 -5.25 0.64 -10.63
N GLY A 119 -4.73 0.51 -9.40
CA GLY A 119 -3.31 0.57 -9.13
C GLY A 119 -2.71 1.90 -9.56
N GLU A 120 -1.67 1.81 -10.40
CA GLU A 120 -0.98 2.99 -10.95
C GLU A 120 -1.69 3.69 -12.11
N ALA A 121 -2.84 3.17 -12.57
CA ALA A 121 -3.60 3.82 -13.62
C ALA A 121 -4.25 5.10 -13.08
N ILE A 122 -4.16 6.21 -13.81
CA ILE A 122 -4.60 7.52 -13.35
C ILE A 122 -5.76 8.01 -14.21
N ASP A 123 -6.89 8.36 -13.59
CA ASP A 123 -7.92 9.19 -14.24
C ASP A 123 -7.56 10.68 -14.07
N PRO A 124 -7.23 11.41 -15.14
CA PRO A 124 -6.85 12.82 -15.05
C PRO A 124 -7.99 13.71 -14.57
N ASN A 125 -9.24 13.26 -14.63
CA ASN A 125 -10.39 14.01 -14.10
C ASN A 125 -10.52 13.91 -12.58
N GLN A 126 -9.79 12.99 -11.95
CA GLN A 126 -9.80 12.76 -10.51
C GLN A 126 -8.52 13.26 -9.81
N LEU A 127 -7.61 13.93 -10.54
CA LEU A 127 -6.32 14.41 -10.00
C LEU A 127 -6.43 15.26 -8.74
N THR A 128 -7.54 15.97 -8.57
CA THR A 128 -7.80 16.85 -7.42
C THR A 128 -8.89 16.32 -6.49
N THR A 129 -9.39 15.12 -6.74
CA THR A 129 -10.37 14.47 -5.85
C THR A 129 -9.58 13.78 -4.73
N PRO A 130 -9.79 14.17 -3.46
CA PRO A 130 -9.06 13.57 -2.33
C PRO A 130 -9.22 12.05 -2.29
N GLY A 131 -8.12 11.33 -2.06
CA GLY A 131 -8.07 9.87 -1.92
C GLY A 131 -8.43 9.07 -3.16
N ALA A 132 -8.66 9.71 -4.32
CA ALA A 132 -9.29 9.02 -5.46
C ALA A 132 -8.32 8.30 -6.40
N ILE A 133 -7.06 8.71 -6.44
CA ILE A 133 -6.07 8.18 -7.40
C ILE A 133 -4.66 8.11 -6.80
N PHE A 134 -3.82 7.27 -7.38
CA PHE A 134 -2.40 7.17 -7.04
C PHE A 134 -1.63 8.46 -7.41
N LYS A 135 -1.39 9.30 -6.39
CA LYS A 135 -0.56 10.51 -6.45
C LYS A 135 0.47 10.52 -5.29
N GLY A 136 0.90 11.70 -4.84
CA GLY A 136 1.77 11.82 -3.68
C GLY A 136 3.22 11.38 -3.90
N SER A 137 3.89 11.05 -2.80
CA SER A 137 5.30 10.71 -2.69
C SER A 137 5.66 9.49 -3.54
N HIS A 138 4.95 8.37 -3.40
CA HIS A 138 5.24 7.12 -4.09
C HIS A 138 4.97 7.22 -5.59
N ARG A 139 4.02 8.06 -6.02
CA ARG A 139 3.89 8.35 -7.45
C ARG A 139 5.12 9.05 -8.01
N ILE A 140 5.71 9.97 -7.25
CA ILE A 140 6.96 10.64 -7.63
C ILE A 140 8.14 9.66 -7.57
N GLU A 141 8.20 8.79 -6.56
CA GLU A 141 9.19 7.72 -6.42
C GLU A 141 9.26 6.86 -7.69
N VAL A 142 8.10 6.32 -8.10
CA VAL A 142 7.93 5.55 -9.33
C VAL A 142 8.52 6.29 -10.53
N LEU A 143 8.18 7.57 -10.68
CA LEU A 143 8.62 8.37 -11.82
C LEU A 143 10.13 8.64 -11.82
N LEU A 144 10.75 8.75 -10.64
CA LEU A 144 12.18 9.03 -10.52
C LEU A 144 13.05 7.77 -10.57
N TYR A 145 12.65 6.71 -9.90
CA TYR A 145 13.48 5.51 -9.70
C TYR A 145 13.20 4.42 -10.72
N ARG A 146 11.93 4.22 -11.11
CA ARG A 146 11.55 3.21 -12.12
C ARG A 146 11.49 3.77 -13.53
N ASP A 147 10.81 4.90 -13.73
CA ASP A 147 10.49 5.40 -15.07
C ASP A 147 11.51 6.42 -15.60
N GLU A 148 12.38 6.91 -14.73
CA GLU A 148 13.42 7.90 -15.05
C GLU A 148 12.88 9.15 -15.76
N ASN A 149 11.71 9.65 -15.32
CA ASN A 149 10.99 10.75 -15.96
C ASN A 149 10.64 11.89 -14.97
N VAL A 150 11.60 12.80 -14.81
CA VAL A 150 11.42 14.03 -14.00
C VAL A 150 10.29 14.94 -14.50
N THR A 151 10.07 15.02 -15.83
CA THR A 151 9.04 15.90 -16.40
C THR A 151 7.64 15.45 -15.98
N ALA A 152 7.40 14.14 -15.98
CA ALA A 152 6.11 13.57 -15.57
C ALA A 152 5.84 13.74 -14.06
N ALA A 153 6.88 13.87 -13.23
CA ALA A 153 6.74 14.03 -11.78
C ALA A 153 6.32 15.45 -11.36
N ILE A 154 6.50 16.46 -12.24
CA ILE A 154 6.26 17.88 -11.90
C ILE A 154 4.82 18.12 -11.40
N PRO A 155 3.75 17.73 -12.12
CA PRO A 155 2.39 17.93 -11.63
C PRO A 155 2.09 17.25 -10.28
N PHE A 156 2.69 16.10 -10.00
CA PHE A 156 2.48 15.40 -8.72
C PHE A 156 3.20 16.10 -7.56
N ALA A 157 4.39 16.65 -7.80
CA ALA A 157 5.07 17.48 -6.81
C ALA A 157 4.31 18.78 -6.52
N GLU A 158 3.65 19.37 -7.53
CA GLU A 158 2.77 20.54 -7.34
C GLU A 158 1.55 20.20 -6.47
N LEU A 159 0.91 19.05 -6.71
CA LEU A 159 -0.21 18.56 -5.87
C LEU A 159 0.26 18.29 -4.44
N LEU A 160 1.39 17.60 -4.27
CA LEU A 160 1.92 17.23 -2.97
C LEU A 160 2.19 18.46 -2.07
N ILE A 161 2.63 19.58 -2.64
CA ILE A 161 2.78 20.84 -1.89
C ILE A 161 1.44 21.32 -1.33
N GLU A 162 0.35 21.23 -2.10
CA GLU A 162 -0.99 21.62 -1.65
C GLU A 162 -1.56 20.61 -0.63
N ASP A 163 -1.25 19.34 -0.78
CA ASP A 163 -1.64 18.29 0.17
C ASP A 163 -0.95 18.52 1.52
N TYR A 164 0.34 18.88 1.56
CA TYR A 164 1.01 19.27 2.82
C TYR A 164 0.47 20.57 3.44
N LYS A 165 0.00 21.54 2.64
CA LYS A 165 -0.68 22.74 3.19
C LYS A 165 -2.03 22.38 3.81
N THR A 166 -2.73 21.42 3.21
CA THR A 166 -3.98 20.87 3.75
C THR A 166 -3.71 20.16 5.08
N LEU A 167 -2.66 19.33 5.13
CA LEU A 167 -2.19 18.70 6.36
C LEU A 167 -1.87 19.72 7.46
N LEU A 168 -1.08 20.76 7.14
CA LEU A 168 -0.75 21.82 8.09
C LEU A 168 -2.00 22.50 8.65
N THR A 169 -3.02 22.74 7.81
CA THR A 169 -4.30 23.32 8.23
C THR A 169 -5.05 22.38 9.18
N LYS A 170 -5.06 21.07 8.93
CA LYS A 170 -5.67 20.07 9.84
C LYS A 170 -5.00 20.06 11.21
N LEU A 171 -3.68 20.22 11.26
CA LEU A 171 -2.90 20.30 12.51
C LEU A 171 -3.15 21.58 13.33
N GLU A 172 -3.86 22.58 12.79
CA GLU A 172 -4.31 23.75 13.55
C GLU A 172 -5.56 23.45 14.41
N ASN A 173 -6.31 22.40 14.09
CA ASN A 173 -7.53 22.01 14.80
C ASN A 173 -7.21 21.07 15.97
N ALA A 174 -6.63 21.62 17.04
CA ALA A 174 -6.19 20.84 18.20
C ALA A 174 -7.30 20.00 18.89
N GLU A 175 -8.58 20.32 18.66
CA GLU A 175 -9.72 19.57 19.24
C GLU A 175 -9.89 18.17 18.65
N ASP A 176 -9.31 17.90 17.48
CA ASP A 176 -9.36 16.60 16.80
C ASP A 176 -8.30 15.61 17.33
N TYR A 177 -7.42 16.07 18.23
CA TYR A 177 -6.29 15.29 18.76
C TYR A 177 -6.45 15.11 20.27
N THR A 178 -6.45 13.86 20.70
CA THR A 178 -6.47 13.49 22.13
C THR A 178 -5.29 12.60 22.47
N GLU A 179 -5.00 12.44 23.75
CA GLU A 179 -3.97 11.51 24.21
C GLU A 179 -4.23 10.07 23.73
N GLU A 180 -5.49 9.64 23.71
CA GLU A 180 -5.89 8.32 23.20
C GLU A 180 -5.60 8.15 21.71
N ILE A 181 -5.94 9.14 20.88
CA ILE A 181 -5.69 9.11 19.43
C ILE A 181 -4.18 9.08 19.16
N ILE A 182 -3.41 9.92 19.86
CA ILE A 182 -1.94 9.95 19.71
C ILE A 182 -1.35 8.57 20.04
N PHE A 183 -1.69 8.00 21.20
CA PHE A 183 -1.16 6.68 21.57
C PHE A 183 -1.62 5.56 20.62
N ALA A 184 -2.86 5.60 20.14
CA ALA A 184 -3.35 4.62 19.17
C ALA A 184 -2.52 4.63 17.88
N GLY A 185 -2.26 5.81 17.32
CA GLY A 185 -1.44 5.93 16.11
C GLY A 185 0.05 5.61 16.32
N LEU A 186 0.62 5.93 17.49
CA LEU A 186 1.99 5.49 17.84
C LEU A 186 2.10 3.97 17.92
N ILE A 187 1.11 3.30 18.50
CA ILE A 187 1.05 1.84 18.60
C ILE A 187 0.88 1.23 17.20
N GLU A 188 -0.05 1.74 16.39
CA GLU A 188 -0.31 1.18 15.07
C GLU A 188 0.90 1.32 14.14
N VAL A 189 1.54 2.48 14.07
CA VAL A 189 2.75 2.63 13.24
C VAL A 189 3.90 1.75 13.73
N ALA A 190 4.07 1.58 15.06
CA ALA A 190 5.07 0.65 15.58
C ALA A 190 4.79 -0.80 15.14
N TYR A 191 3.52 -1.24 15.17
CA TYR A 191 3.13 -2.53 14.61
C TYR A 191 3.25 -2.57 13.09
N GLU A 192 2.88 -1.51 12.36
CA GLU A 192 2.90 -1.45 10.91
C GLU A 192 4.32 -1.59 10.37
N VAL A 193 5.30 -0.90 10.97
CA VAL A 193 6.71 -1.10 10.63
C VAL A 193 7.10 -2.56 10.81
N ALA A 194 6.65 -3.19 11.89
CA ALA A 194 6.99 -4.57 12.20
C ALA A 194 6.27 -5.59 11.31
N LYS A 195 5.00 -5.40 10.98
CA LYS A 195 4.16 -6.41 10.30
C LYS A 195 3.98 -6.18 8.80
N LYS A 196 4.12 -4.94 8.33
CA LYS A 196 3.80 -4.55 6.96
C LYS A 196 4.99 -3.89 6.27
N LYS A 197 5.45 -2.71 6.72
CA LYS A 197 6.54 -1.98 6.03
C LYS A 197 7.86 -2.77 5.99
N PHE A 198 8.01 -3.78 6.86
CA PHE A 198 9.09 -4.75 6.87
C PHE A 198 9.36 -5.46 5.53
N SER A 199 8.35 -5.65 4.69
CA SER A 199 8.48 -6.26 3.35
C SER A 199 9.19 -5.37 2.34
N SER A 200 9.53 -4.12 2.69
CA SER A 200 9.98 -3.06 1.77
C SER A 200 8.88 -2.41 0.93
N GLU A 201 7.61 -2.72 1.18
CA GLU A 201 6.47 -2.19 0.40
C GLU A 201 6.43 -0.66 0.33
N GLU A 202 6.87 0.03 1.38
CA GLU A 202 6.84 1.49 1.43
C GLU A 202 7.72 2.15 0.37
N GLU A 203 8.95 1.68 0.18
CA GLU A 203 9.93 2.30 -0.72
C GLU A 203 10.37 1.29 -1.78
N THR A 204 9.37 0.73 -2.47
CA THR A 204 9.50 -0.38 -3.42
C THR A 204 10.53 -0.10 -4.53
N TRP A 205 10.69 1.17 -4.94
CA TRP A 205 11.53 1.57 -6.07
C TRP A 205 12.82 2.29 -5.64
N SER A 206 12.80 3.05 -4.55
CA SER A 206 13.98 3.77 -4.05
C SER A 206 14.89 2.88 -3.20
N ASP A 207 14.35 1.77 -2.66
CA ASP A 207 15.04 0.83 -1.77
C ASP A 207 15.48 1.49 -0.44
N GLN A 208 14.68 2.43 0.07
CA GLN A 208 15.01 3.25 1.25
C GLN A 208 14.16 2.95 2.49
N SER A 209 13.63 1.74 2.65
CA SER A 209 12.77 1.42 3.81
C SER A 209 13.44 1.62 5.18
N VAL A 210 14.79 1.56 5.28
CA VAL A 210 15.49 1.92 6.52
C VAL A 210 15.28 3.40 6.90
N LEU A 211 15.16 4.30 5.91
CA LEU A 211 14.80 5.72 6.13
C LEU A 211 13.44 5.81 6.82
N ILE A 212 12.47 5.07 6.30
CA ILE A 212 11.09 5.02 6.80
C ILE A 212 11.09 4.57 8.26
N PHE A 213 11.72 3.42 8.55
CA PHE A 213 11.76 2.87 9.90
C PHE A 213 12.42 3.82 10.91
N ASP A 214 13.55 4.44 10.53
CA ASP A 214 14.24 5.42 11.39
C ASP A 214 13.37 6.64 11.68
N ASN A 215 12.62 7.14 10.69
CA ASN A 215 11.81 8.34 10.86
C ASN A 215 10.47 8.07 11.54
N ASN A 216 9.85 6.90 11.36
CA ASN A 216 8.74 6.47 12.20
C ASN A 216 9.19 6.36 13.66
N LEU A 217 10.32 5.68 13.93
CA LEU A 217 10.84 5.55 15.31
C LEU A 217 11.15 6.92 15.95
N LYS A 218 11.74 7.86 15.20
CA LYS A 218 11.96 9.23 15.67
C LYS A 218 10.66 9.95 15.99
N GLY A 219 9.62 9.77 15.17
CA GLY A 219 8.28 10.28 15.44
C GLY A 219 7.72 9.73 16.76
N ILE A 220 7.81 8.40 16.95
CA ILE A 220 7.43 7.75 18.22
C ILE A 220 8.16 8.39 19.40
N ILE A 221 9.50 8.51 19.31
CA ILE A 221 10.33 9.06 20.40
C ILE A 221 9.93 10.50 20.73
N GLU A 222 9.77 11.38 19.74
CA GLU A 222 9.42 12.79 20.00
C GLU A 222 7.97 12.97 20.47
N MET A 223 7.03 12.15 19.99
CA MET A 223 5.62 12.26 20.40
C MET A 223 5.32 11.65 21.77
N VAL A 224 6.09 10.66 22.22
CA VAL A 224 5.94 10.08 23.59
C VAL A 224 6.54 11.01 24.66
N LYS A 225 7.60 11.75 24.31
CA LYS A 225 8.40 12.57 25.23
C LYS A 225 7.59 13.52 26.14
N PRO A 226 6.54 14.22 25.66
CA PRO A 226 5.71 15.08 26.51
C PRO A 226 4.97 14.33 27.64
N PHE A 227 4.76 13.01 27.49
CA PHE A 227 4.05 12.15 28.44
C PHE A 227 4.98 11.43 29.43
N GLN A 228 6.29 11.43 29.20
CA GLN A 228 7.25 10.65 30.00
C GLN A 228 7.21 10.96 31.49
N SER A 229 7.11 12.24 31.87
CA SER A 229 7.06 12.64 33.29
C SER A 229 5.82 12.11 34.00
N ASP A 230 4.68 12.07 33.29
CA ASP A 230 3.42 11.57 33.84
C ASP A 230 3.46 10.05 33.94
N LEU A 231 4.07 9.37 32.95
CA LEU A 231 4.28 7.93 32.97
C LEU A 231 5.23 7.52 34.10
N GLU A 232 6.37 8.18 34.27
CA GLU A 232 7.34 7.91 35.36
C GLU A 232 6.71 8.04 36.75
N THR A 233 5.82 9.02 36.91
CA THR A 233 5.09 9.27 38.15
C THR A 233 4.02 8.20 38.42
N THR A 234 3.39 7.70 37.34
CA THR A 234 2.28 6.74 37.41
C THR A 234 2.79 5.31 37.55
N ASP A 235 3.70 4.90 36.67
CA ASP A 235 4.38 3.61 36.68
C ASP A 235 5.84 3.74 36.18
N THR A 236 6.78 3.82 37.13
CA THR A 236 8.21 3.93 36.83
C THR A 236 8.77 2.70 36.11
N ALA A 237 8.20 1.50 36.29
CA ALA A 237 8.71 0.30 35.63
C ALA A 237 8.36 0.32 34.13
N VAL A 238 7.11 0.66 33.80
CA VAL A 238 6.65 0.81 32.41
C VAL A 238 7.43 1.93 31.70
N ALA A 239 7.66 3.07 32.37
CA ALA A 239 8.47 4.15 31.81
C ALA A 239 9.90 3.70 31.44
N GLN A 240 10.54 2.91 32.31
CA GLN A 240 11.89 2.40 32.09
C GLN A 240 11.94 1.35 30.97
N GLU A 241 10.93 0.48 30.90
CA GLU A 241 10.81 -0.53 29.85
C GLU A 241 10.60 0.10 28.48
N LEU A 242 9.68 1.07 28.36
CA LEU A 242 9.47 1.82 27.12
C LEU A 242 10.76 2.51 26.67
N GLN A 243 11.45 3.21 27.57
CA GLN A 243 12.73 3.86 27.20
C GLN A 243 13.78 2.85 26.75
N ALA A 244 13.88 1.70 27.43
CA ALA A 244 14.84 0.66 27.06
C ALA A 244 14.54 0.07 25.67
N ASN A 245 13.27 -0.13 25.32
CA ASN A 245 12.88 -0.68 24.02
C ASN A 245 13.03 0.36 22.89
N LEU A 246 12.77 1.66 23.16
CA LEU A 246 13.09 2.74 22.21
C LEU A 246 14.60 2.84 21.94
N ASP A 247 15.42 2.71 22.98
CA ASP A 247 16.89 2.69 22.86
C ASP A 247 17.37 1.45 22.07
N ALA A 248 16.74 0.29 22.29
CA ALA A 248 17.06 -0.95 21.59
C ALA A 248 16.70 -0.88 20.10
N ALA A 249 15.51 -0.40 19.74
CA ALA A 249 15.10 -0.18 18.36
C ALA A 249 16.04 0.82 17.64
N THR A 250 16.42 1.91 18.33
CA THR A 250 17.40 2.88 17.81
C THR A 250 18.75 2.20 17.55
N ALA A 251 19.21 1.35 18.47
CA ALA A 251 20.45 0.62 18.34
C ALA A 251 20.41 -0.44 17.22
N ALA A 252 19.25 -1.06 16.97
CA ALA A 252 19.07 -2.04 15.89
C ALA A 252 19.16 -1.38 14.50
N LEU A 253 18.66 -0.15 14.34
CA LEU A 253 18.72 0.61 13.09
C LEU A 253 20.08 1.29 12.86
N ALA A 254 20.78 1.70 13.93
CA ALA A 254 22.01 2.49 13.85
C ALA A 254 23.10 1.95 12.88
N PRO A 255 23.33 0.63 12.72
CA PRO A 255 24.32 0.11 11.77
C PRO A 255 24.01 0.42 10.31
N PHE A 256 22.76 0.75 10.00
CA PHE A 256 22.27 0.98 8.63
C PHE A 256 22.12 2.48 8.29
N ILE A 257 22.54 3.36 9.20
CA ILE A 257 22.40 4.81 9.10
C ILE A 257 23.78 5.47 9.19
N GLU A 258 24.10 6.31 8.21
CA GLU A 258 25.28 7.17 8.25
C GLU A 258 24.85 8.63 8.34
N SER A 259 25.14 9.29 9.47
CA SER A 259 24.84 10.71 9.66
C SER A 259 25.92 11.62 9.09
N SER A 260 25.50 12.67 8.38
CA SER A 260 26.38 13.71 7.84
C SER A 260 25.82 15.11 8.11
N ALA A 261 26.60 16.14 7.74
CA ALA A 261 26.14 17.53 7.83
C ALA A 261 24.98 17.84 6.85
N ASP A 262 24.84 17.05 5.79
CA ASP A 262 23.85 17.23 4.72
C ASP A 262 22.61 16.35 4.89
N GLY A 263 22.54 15.61 6.01
CA GLY A 263 21.47 14.65 6.34
C GLY A 263 22.00 13.23 6.60
N ASN A 264 21.10 12.33 6.95
CA ASN A 264 21.38 10.90 7.05
C ASN A 264 21.35 10.26 5.65
N THR A 265 22.24 9.29 5.42
CA THR A 265 22.14 8.33 4.32
C THR A 265 21.86 6.94 4.88
N TYR A 266 21.09 6.14 4.15
CA TYR A 266 20.60 4.86 4.62
C TYR A 266 21.11 3.72 3.73
N THR A 267 21.35 2.57 4.35
CA THR A 267 21.69 1.34 3.62
C THR A 267 20.49 0.91 2.76
N PRO A 268 20.68 0.62 1.47
CA PRO A 268 19.61 0.11 0.63
C PRO A 268 18.99 -1.16 1.23
N TYR A 269 17.68 -1.20 1.39
CA TYR A 269 17.01 -2.23 2.19
C TYR A 269 17.24 -3.64 1.66
N SER A 270 17.28 -3.80 0.34
CA SER A 270 17.63 -5.05 -0.36
C SER A 270 18.98 -5.65 0.08
N THR A 271 19.89 -4.83 0.63
CA THR A 271 21.20 -5.27 1.12
C THR A 271 21.25 -5.55 2.62
N VAL A 272 20.20 -5.20 3.36
CA VAL A 272 20.09 -5.48 4.80
C VAL A 272 19.87 -6.99 4.99
N PRO A 273 20.76 -7.71 5.71
CA PRO A 273 20.63 -9.15 5.90
C PRO A 273 19.37 -9.52 6.70
N MET A 274 18.75 -10.64 6.35
CA MET A 274 17.51 -11.12 7.00
C MET A 274 17.58 -11.18 8.53
N GLU A 275 18.73 -11.58 9.10
CA GLU A 275 18.95 -11.58 10.56
C GLU A 275 18.80 -10.18 11.17
N ALA A 276 19.34 -9.15 10.50
CA ALA A 276 19.23 -7.78 10.98
C ALA A 276 17.81 -7.23 10.77
N ARG A 277 17.16 -7.60 9.65
CA ARG A 277 15.75 -7.29 9.43
C ARG A 277 14.92 -7.86 10.58
N LYS A 278 15.03 -9.16 10.87
CA LYS A 278 14.38 -9.81 12.01
C LYS A 278 14.61 -9.06 13.32
N ALA A 279 15.85 -8.69 13.64
CA ALA A 279 16.15 -7.95 14.86
C ALA A 279 15.44 -6.59 14.91
N ILE A 280 15.41 -5.84 13.81
CA ILE A 280 14.66 -4.58 13.71
C ILE A 280 13.17 -4.83 13.98
N GLN A 281 12.60 -5.82 13.29
CA GLN A 281 11.19 -6.20 13.43
C GLN A 281 10.83 -6.54 14.90
N GLU A 282 11.62 -7.38 15.56
CA GLU A 282 11.44 -7.74 16.97
C GLU A 282 11.45 -6.51 17.90
N GLU A 283 12.36 -5.55 17.66
CA GLU A 283 12.40 -4.34 18.48
C GLU A 283 11.20 -3.41 18.24
N PHE A 284 10.67 -3.33 17.01
CA PHE A 284 9.42 -2.59 16.77
C PHE A 284 8.22 -3.23 17.46
N TYR A 285 8.13 -4.56 17.51
CA TYR A 285 7.12 -5.24 18.33
C TYR A 285 7.29 -4.93 19.83
N ASN A 286 8.53 -4.91 20.34
CA ASN A 286 8.79 -4.53 21.74
C ASN A 286 8.37 -3.09 22.03
N VAL A 287 8.61 -2.16 21.11
CA VAL A 287 8.15 -0.77 21.20
C VAL A 287 6.61 -0.72 21.22
N ALA A 288 5.94 -1.41 20.30
CA ALA A 288 4.48 -1.45 20.23
C ALA A 288 3.85 -1.97 21.54
N LEU A 289 4.34 -3.11 22.06
CA LEU A 289 3.89 -3.67 23.34
C LEU A 289 4.15 -2.73 24.53
N SER A 290 5.25 -1.98 24.52
CA SER A 290 5.57 -1.02 25.58
C SER A 290 4.70 0.23 25.51
N LEU A 291 4.33 0.66 24.31
CA LEU A 291 3.37 1.74 24.08
C LEU A 291 1.97 1.33 24.53
N GLU A 292 1.54 0.10 24.28
CA GLU A 292 0.29 -0.46 24.83
C GLU A 292 0.29 -0.39 26.36
N ALA A 293 1.38 -0.86 27.00
CA ALA A 293 1.52 -0.82 28.45
C ALA A 293 1.54 0.61 29.01
N ALA A 294 2.18 1.55 28.31
CA ALA A 294 2.19 2.96 28.67
C ALA A 294 0.81 3.61 28.55
N ALA A 295 0.08 3.32 27.47
CA ALA A 295 -1.31 3.77 27.29
C ALA A 295 -2.22 3.22 28.38
N GLU A 296 -2.08 1.94 28.76
CA GLU A 296 -2.83 1.35 29.88
C GLU A 296 -2.50 2.04 31.21
N ALA A 297 -1.21 2.22 31.52
CA ALA A 297 -0.76 2.86 32.76
C ALA A 297 -1.27 4.29 32.90
N LEU A 298 -1.30 5.05 31.80
CA LEU A 298 -1.77 6.43 31.76
C LEU A 298 -3.30 6.56 31.63
N ASN A 299 -4.01 5.43 31.46
CA ASN A 299 -5.44 5.38 31.18
C ASN A 299 -5.81 6.11 29.86
N TYR A 300 -4.96 5.95 28.84
CA TYR A 300 -5.20 6.35 27.45
C TYR A 300 -5.52 5.16 26.54
N ALA A 301 -5.51 3.94 27.08
CA ALA A 301 -5.98 2.78 26.33
C ALA A 301 -7.43 3.01 25.90
N ARG A 302 -7.67 3.01 24.59
CA ARG A 302 -9.02 2.99 24.03
C ARG A 302 -9.73 1.77 24.63
N ALA A 303 -10.95 1.95 25.15
CA ALA A 303 -11.75 0.79 25.51
C ALA A 303 -11.88 -0.05 24.24
N ALA A 304 -11.50 -1.34 24.29
CA ALA A 304 -11.60 -2.29 23.18
C ALA A 304 -13.04 -2.54 22.67
N GLU A 305 -13.99 -1.70 23.08
CA GLU A 305 -15.41 -1.74 22.76
C GLU A 305 -15.75 -0.51 21.89
N ALA A 306 -15.52 -0.60 20.58
CA ALA A 306 -16.32 0.11 19.55
C ALA A 306 -15.83 -0.06 18.09
N GLU A 307 -14.65 -0.62 17.81
CA GLU A 307 -14.15 -0.66 16.42
C GLU A 307 -14.78 -1.77 15.57
N ALA A 308 -15.28 -2.84 16.17
CA ALA A 308 -16.03 -3.86 15.43
C ALA A 308 -17.44 -3.42 14.97
N GLU A 309 -17.98 -2.32 15.49
CA GLU A 309 -19.31 -1.82 15.11
C GLU A 309 -19.27 -0.52 14.28
N ALA A 310 -18.18 0.27 14.33
CA ALA A 310 -18.10 1.56 13.64
C ALA A 310 -17.77 1.46 12.15
N GLU A 311 -16.97 0.47 11.72
CA GLU A 311 -16.74 0.19 10.29
C GLU A 311 -17.99 -0.38 9.59
N SER A 312 -18.98 -0.86 10.36
CA SER A 312 -20.23 -1.38 9.80
C SER A 312 -21.31 -0.31 9.56
N GLU A 313 -21.17 0.90 10.13
CA GLU A 313 -22.19 1.96 10.06
C GLU A 313 -21.70 3.30 9.45
N ALA A 314 -20.47 3.38 8.96
CA ALA A 314 -20.08 4.41 7.98
C ALA A 314 -20.55 4.01 6.57
N GLY A 315 -21.82 3.59 6.46
CA GLY A 315 -22.54 3.66 5.20
C GLY A 315 -22.76 5.13 4.90
N ALA A 316 -21.73 5.78 4.35
CA ALA A 316 -21.94 6.99 3.58
C ALA A 316 -23.10 6.71 2.62
N ASP A 317 -23.87 7.75 2.33
CA ASP A 317 -24.85 7.78 1.26
C ASP A 317 -24.06 7.62 -0.07
N GLU A 318 -23.42 6.47 -0.27
CA GLU A 318 -22.84 6.07 -1.53
C GLU A 318 -24.00 6.06 -2.49
N ASP A 319 -23.84 6.77 -3.59
CA ASP A 319 -24.74 6.70 -4.72
C ASP A 319 -24.71 5.24 -5.18
N THR A 320 -25.55 4.38 -4.57
CA THR A 320 -25.48 2.94 -4.75
C THR A 320 -25.83 2.69 -6.20
N CYS A 321 -24.81 2.48 -7.01
CA CYS A 321 -25.01 2.23 -8.41
C CYS A 321 -25.93 1.02 -8.54
N THR A 322 -27.07 1.22 -9.20
CA THR A 322 -28.02 0.13 -9.46
C THR A 322 -27.70 -0.43 -10.83
N PRO A 323 -27.18 -1.66 -10.94
CA PRO A 323 -26.75 -2.20 -12.22
C PRO A 323 -27.93 -2.31 -13.17
N THR A 324 -27.76 -1.82 -14.40
CA THR A 324 -28.80 -1.92 -15.44
C THR A 324 -28.65 -3.20 -16.27
N ILE A 325 -27.50 -3.86 -16.20
CA ILE A 325 -27.23 -5.14 -16.86
C ILE A 325 -27.32 -6.32 -15.88
N THR A 326 -27.84 -7.45 -16.36
CA THR A 326 -27.98 -8.68 -15.57
C THR A 326 -26.81 -9.64 -15.86
N LEU A 327 -26.12 -10.11 -14.83
CA LEU A 327 -24.88 -10.90 -14.94
C LEU A 327 -25.07 -12.43 -14.87
N ALA A 328 -26.30 -12.94 -14.92
CA ALA A 328 -26.64 -14.29 -14.47
C ALA A 328 -26.38 -15.45 -15.47
N GLU A 329 -25.57 -15.25 -16.52
CA GLU A 329 -25.44 -16.25 -17.59
C GLU A 329 -24.51 -17.43 -17.22
N TYR A 330 -23.53 -17.21 -16.34
CA TYR A 330 -22.46 -18.18 -16.04
C TYR A 330 -22.43 -18.58 -14.56
N ASN A 331 -23.22 -19.59 -14.19
CA ASN A 331 -23.17 -20.20 -12.86
C ASN A 331 -22.22 -21.43 -12.83
N SER A 332 -22.01 -22.00 -11.65
CA SER A 332 -21.14 -23.17 -11.41
C SER A 332 -21.45 -24.41 -12.25
N SER A 333 -22.70 -24.58 -12.69
CA SER A 333 -23.08 -25.72 -13.55
C SER A 333 -22.79 -25.49 -15.03
N THR A 334 -22.39 -24.28 -15.43
CA THR A 334 -22.02 -24.01 -16.82
C THR A 334 -20.68 -24.68 -17.15
N PRO A 335 -20.51 -25.26 -18.36
CA PRO A 335 -19.28 -25.96 -18.70
C PRO A 335 -18.02 -25.12 -18.55
N TYR A 336 -18.11 -23.81 -18.78
CA TYR A 336 -16.96 -22.91 -18.71
C TYR A 336 -16.46 -22.74 -17.27
N VAL A 337 -17.38 -22.45 -16.33
CA VAL A 337 -17.04 -22.36 -14.90
C VAL A 337 -16.64 -23.73 -14.35
N GLN A 338 -17.36 -24.80 -14.73
CA GLN A 338 -17.04 -26.15 -14.28
C GLN A 338 -15.64 -26.61 -14.72
N ASN A 339 -15.21 -26.28 -15.94
CA ASN A 339 -13.87 -26.61 -16.41
C ASN A 339 -12.77 -25.89 -15.61
N GLY A 340 -13.01 -24.64 -15.19
CA GLY A 340 -12.10 -23.89 -14.31
C GLY A 340 -12.02 -24.53 -12.91
N ILE A 341 -13.16 -24.92 -12.34
CA ILE A 341 -13.20 -25.68 -11.07
C ILE A 341 -12.49 -27.02 -11.20
N ASP A 342 -12.68 -27.73 -12.32
CA ASP A 342 -12.08 -29.04 -12.56
C ASP A 342 -10.55 -28.96 -12.65
N TYR A 343 -9.99 -27.82 -13.10
CA TYR A 343 -8.55 -27.58 -13.06
C TYR A 343 -8.03 -27.58 -11.61
N PHE A 344 -8.67 -26.82 -10.73
CA PHE A 344 -8.26 -26.74 -9.33
C PHE A 344 -8.47 -28.05 -8.57
N ARG A 345 -9.60 -28.74 -8.80
CA ARG A 345 -9.81 -30.10 -8.28
C ARG A 345 -8.76 -31.09 -8.76
N ALA A 346 -8.22 -30.93 -9.97
CA ALA A 346 -7.16 -31.79 -10.46
C ALA A 346 -5.80 -31.52 -9.80
N LEU A 347 -5.54 -30.27 -9.36
CA LEU A 347 -4.32 -29.90 -8.63
C LEU A 347 -4.33 -30.37 -7.17
N LEU A 348 -5.50 -30.34 -6.52
CA LEU A 348 -5.62 -30.53 -5.07
C LEU A 348 -5.03 -31.85 -4.53
N PRO A 349 -5.20 -33.02 -5.19
CA PRO A 349 -4.55 -34.24 -4.74
C PRO A 349 -3.02 -34.16 -4.77
N TYR A 350 -2.44 -33.41 -5.70
CA TYR A 350 -0.99 -33.18 -5.71
C TYR A 350 -0.60 -32.26 -4.56
N GLN A 351 -1.35 -31.16 -4.35
CA GLN A 351 -1.09 -30.20 -3.27
C GLN A 351 -1.14 -30.87 -1.89
N GLN A 352 -2.15 -31.70 -1.64
CA GLN A 352 -2.25 -32.49 -0.41
C GLN A 352 -1.06 -33.45 -0.22
N ASN A 353 -0.58 -34.08 -1.31
CA ASN A 353 0.58 -34.96 -1.24
C ASN A 353 1.89 -34.22 -0.97
N PHE A 354 2.10 -33.05 -1.60
CA PHE A 354 3.27 -32.21 -1.34
C PHE A 354 3.26 -31.67 0.09
N SER A 355 2.11 -31.19 0.58
CA SER A 355 1.95 -30.75 1.97
C SER A 355 2.22 -31.88 2.97
N ALA A 356 1.70 -33.09 2.73
CA ALA A 356 1.98 -34.26 3.56
C ALA A 356 3.46 -34.69 3.55
N GLU A 357 4.18 -34.47 2.44
CA GLU A 357 5.61 -34.72 2.39
C GLU A 357 6.41 -33.63 3.12
N PHE A 358 6.03 -32.36 2.95
CA PHE A 358 6.58 -31.24 3.68
C PHE A 358 6.52 -31.48 5.20
N THR A 359 5.37 -31.87 5.75
CA THR A 359 5.21 -32.18 7.18
C THR A 359 6.13 -33.32 7.63
N LYS A 360 6.28 -34.39 6.83
CA LYS A 360 7.23 -35.48 7.16
C LYS A 360 8.67 -34.99 7.20
N LEU A 361 9.04 -34.07 6.33
CA LEU A 361 10.39 -33.49 6.30
C LEU A 361 10.61 -32.58 7.52
N VAL A 362 9.60 -31.85 7.97
CA VAL A 362 9.62 -31.11 9.25
C VAL A 362 9.85 -32.08 10.40
N GLU A 363 9.09 -33.20 10.48
CA GLU A 363 9.29 -34.24 11.50
C GLU A 363 10.68 -34.89 11.45
N ALA A 364 11.28 -34.98 10.25
CA ALA A 364 12.62 -35.52 10.05
C ALA A 364 13.74 -34.55 10.45
N GLY A 365 13.45 -33.25 10.55
CA GLY A 365 14.40 -32.22 10.99
C GLY A 365 15.43 -31.81 9.92
N ASP A 366 15.15 -31.98 8.63
CA ASP A 366 16.03 -31.60 7.53
C ASP A 366 15.61 -30.25 6.93
N LEU A 367 16.24 -29.15 7.39
CA LEU A 367 15.87 -27.79 7.02
C LEU A 367 16.00 -27.50 5.52
N ASP A 368 17.04 -28.01 4.88
CA ASP A 368 17.25 -27.77 3.45
C ASP A 368 16.19 -28.50 2.62
N ALA A 369 15.85 -29.75 3.02
CA ALA A 369 14.77 -30.49 2.37
C ALA A 369 13.40 -29.83 2.60
N VAL A 370 13.15 -29.28 3.80
CA VAL A 370 11.91 -28.55 4.11
C VAL A 370 11.79 -27.27 3.27
N LYS A 371 12.87 -26.50 3.10
CA LYS A 371 12.89 -25.32 2.23
C LYS A 371 12.56 -25.67 0.77
N ALA A 372 13.14 -26.75 0.26
CA ALA A 372 12.82 -27.23 -1.08
C ALA A 372 11.34 -27.67 -1.20
N ALA A 373 10.82 -28.39 -0.19
CA ALA A 373 9.43 -28.82 -0.17
C ALA A 373 8.42 -27.67 -0.04
N TYR A 374 8.79 -26.58 0.65
CA TYR A 374 8.01 -25.34 0.67
C TYR A 374 7.86 -24.79 -0.76
N GLY A 375 8.98 -24.60 -1.46
CA GLY A 375 8.99 -24.13 -2.86
C GLY A 375 8.24 -25.04 -3.84
N ALA A 376 8.14 -26.35 -3.54
CA ALA A 376 7.35 -27.29 -4.33
C ALA A 376 5.84 -27.26 -4.02
N THR A 377 5.44 -26.83 -2.82
CA THR A 377 4.02 -26.81 -2.39
C THR A 377 3.34 -25.50 -2.75
N ARG A 378 4.03 -24.36 -2.64
CA ARG A 378 3.43 -23.04 -2.91
C ARG A 378 2.85 -22.87 -4.33
N PRO A 379 3.52 -23.29 -5.43
CA PRO A 379 3.05 -23.04 -6.80
C PRO A 379 1.63 -23.52 -7.12
N LEU A 380 1.15 -24.58 -6.47
CA LEU A 380 -0.19 -25.11 -6.74
C LEU A 380 -1.27 -24.31 -6.00
N TRP A 381 -0.95 -23.74 -4.83
CA TRP A 381 -1.83 -22.80 -4.12
C TRP A 381 -1.98 -21.50 -4.92
N GLU A 382 -0.86 -20.95 -5.39
CA GLU A 382 -0.85 -19.68 -6.15
C GLU A 382 -1.69 -19.71 -7.43
N GLN A 383 -1.86 -20.89 -8.02
CA GLN A 383 -2.72 -21.05 -9.20
C GLN A 383 -4.20 -21.00 -8.85
N ILE A 384 -4.59 -21.33 -7.62
CA ILE A 384 -5.99 -21.35 -7.20
C ILE A 384 -6.46 -20.04 -6.54
N GLU A 385 -5.54 -19.15 -6.17
CA GLU A 385 -5.85 -17.83 -5.57
C GLU A 385 -6.88 -17.00 -6.33
N VAL A 386 -7.04 -17.22 -7.64
CA VAL A 386 -8.10 -16.58 -8.45
C VAL A 386 -9.48 -16.71 -7.82
N LEU A 387 -9.75 -17.80 -7.08
CA LEU A 387 -11.02 -18.03 -6.39
C LEU A 387 -10.94 -17.86 -4.86
N ALA A 388 -9.86 -17.27 -4.32
CA ALA A 388 -9.69 -16.99 -2.89
C ALA A 388 -10.91 -16.31 -2.26
N VAL A 389 -11.48 -15.32 -2.97
CA VAL A 389 -12.71 -14.61 -2.56
C VAL A 389 -13.94 -15.51 -2.41
N SER A 390 -13.96 -16.68 -3.07
CA SER A 390 -15.01 -17.67 -2.92
C SER A 390 -14.88 -18.47 -1.63
N TYR A 391 -13.69 -18.49 -1.00
CA TYR A 391 -13.35 -19.19 0.24
C TYR A 391 -12.46 -18.38 1.21
N PRO A 392 -12.93 -17.20 1.66
CA PRO A 392 -12.10 -16.25 2.39
C PRO A 392 -11.52 -16.80 3.69
N PHE A 393 -12.24 -17.68 4.42
CA PHE A 393 -11.72 -18.27 5.65
C PHE A 393 -10.60 -19.28 5.42
N ILE A 394 -10.67 -20.06 4.34
CA ILE A 394 -9.60 -21.00 3.99
C ILE A 394 -8.40 -20.23 3.44
N ASP A 395 -8.65 -19.20 2.64
CA ASP A 395 -7.63 -18.31 2.12
C ASP A 395 -6.85 -17.65 3.26
N GLU A 396 -7.54 -17.05 4.23
CA GLU A 396 -6.89 -16.47 5.42
C GLU A 396 -6.11 -17.54 6.22
N ASP A 397 -6.69 -18.72 6.42
CA ASP A 397 -6.05 -19.81 7.15
C ASP A 397 -4.80 -20.38 6.46
N LEU A 398 -4.72 -20.27 5.14
CA LEU A 398 -3.61 -20.80 4.34
C LEU A 398 -2.58 -19.76 3.95
N ASP A 399 -2.97 -18.50 3.69
CA ASP A 399 -2.12 -17.53 3.00
C ASP A 399 -2.29 -16.08 3.49
N ALA A 400 -2.85 -15.90 4.70
CA ALA A 400 -2.75 -14.62 5.37
C ALA A 400 -1.28 -14.28 5.70
N ARG A 401 -0.86 -13.09 5.28
CA ARG A 401 0.36 -12.46 5.80
C ARG A 401 0.11 -11.91 7.20
N GLU A 402 1.18 -11.68 7.96
CA GLU A 402 1.07 -11.24 9.35
C GLU A 402 0.27 -9.94 9.51
N TYR A 403 0.35 -9.02 8.54
CA TYR A 403 -0.29 -7.71 8.65
C TYR A 403 -1.82 -7.75 8.65
N VAL A 404 -2.44 -8.89 8.28
CA VAL A 404 -3.89 -9.12 8.43
C VAL A 404 -4.29 -9.08 9.91
N TYR A 405 -3.38 -9.43 10.81
CA TYR A 405 -3.63 -9.43 12.25
C TYR A 405 -3.12 -8.14 12.89
N PRO A 406 -3.89 -7.51 13.81
CA PRO A 406 -3.46 -6.27 14.47
C PRO A 406 -2.08 -6.36 15.12
N LYS A 407 -1.81 -7.48 15.81
CA LYS A 407 -0.52 -7.76 16.47
C LYS A 407 0.49 -8.48 15.59
N GLY A 408 0.24 -8.53 14.28
CA GLY A 408 1.14 -9.15 13.33
C GLY A 408 1.51 -10.58 13.70
N GLU A 409 2.81 -10.83 13.75
CA GLU A 409 3.39 -12.15 14.01
C GLU A 409 3.14 -12.73 15.41
N LEU A 410 2.75 -11.86 16.34
CA LEU A 410 2.45 -12.21 17.73
C LEU A 410 1.02 -12.74 17.88
N SER A 411 0.22 -12.65 16.82
CA SER A 411 -1.13 -13.20 16.79
C SER A 411 -1.08 -14.73 16.84
N GLU A 412 -1.74 -15.32 17.84
CA GLU A 412 -1.95 -16.78 17.90
C GLU A 412 -2.83 -17.30 16.75
N MET A 413 -3.56 -16.40 16.07
CA MET A 413 -4.40 -16.74 14.91
C MET A 413 -3.59 -16.88 13.62
N TRP A 414 -2.39 -16.30 13.55
CA TRP A 414 -1.59 -16.35 12.34
C TRP A 414 -0.99 -17.75 12.11
N LYS A 415 -1.32 -18.33 10.96
CA LYS A 415 -0.98 -19.68 10.53
C LYS A 415 -0.81 -19.73 9.01
N GLY A 416 -0.73 -20.91 8.43
CA GLY A 416 -0.63 -21.08 6.99
C GLY A 416 0.81 -21.03 6.45
N PHE A 417 0.93 -20.82 5.15
CA PHE A 417 2.17 -20.83 4.39
C PHE A 417 3.14 -19.75 4.84
N HIS A 418 2.74 -18.49 4.98
CA HIS A 418 3.66 -17.42 5.40
C HIS A 418 4.17 -17.58 6.84
N ARG A 419 3.34 -18.14 7.74
CA ARG A 419 3.82 -18.52 9.09
C ARG A 419 4.92 -19.57 8.99
N LEU A 420 4.76 -20.58 8.13
CA LEU A 420 5.75 -21.63 7.89
C LEU A 420 7.01 -21.07 7.20
N GLU A 421 6.83 -20.26 6.16
CA GLU A 421 7.88 -19.58 5.41
C GLU A 421 8.84 -18.89 6.38
N ARG A 422 8.30 -18.08 7.27
CA ARG A 422 9.05 -17.36 8.27
C ARG A 422 9.79 -18.27 9.25
N LEU A 423 9.10 -19.26 9.82
CA LEU A 423 9.73 -20.22 10.75
C LEU A 423 10.93 -20.93 10.08
N ILE A 424 10.82 -21.25 8.80
CA ILE A 424 11.79 -22.06 8.07
C ILE A 424 12.92 -21.21 7.46
N PHE A 425 12.58 -20.13 6.77
CA PHE A 425 13.53 -19.33 6.00
C PHE A 425 14.22 -18.29 6.86
N ARG A 426 13.47 -17.60 7.73
CA ARG A 426 14.02 -16.56 8.61
C ARG A 426 14.52 -17.12 9.94
N ASP A 427 13.73 -17.95 10.61
CA ASP A 427 14.08 -18.44 11.96
C ASP A 427 14.88 -19.74 11.95
N GLY A 428 14.77 -20.54 10.89
CA GLY A 428 15.43 -21.83 10.75
C GLY A 428 14.95 -22.89 11.75
N THR A 429 13.70 -22.82 12.20
CA THR A 429 13.11 -23.70 13.21
C THR A 429 12.25 -24.79 12.59
N LEU A 430 12.40 -26.02 13.12
CA LEU A 430 11.61 -27.21 12.76
C LEU A 430 11.09 -27.91 14.03
N ASP A 431 10.68 -27.13 15.03
CA ASP A 431 10.24 -27.67 16.31
C ASP A 431 8.75 -28.06 16.30
N ASN A 432 8.18 -28.29 17.48
CA ASN A 432 6.77 -28.68 17.60
C ASN A 432 5.81 -27.59 17.08
N GLU A 433 6.21 -26.32 17.11
CA GLU A 433 5.41 -25.22 16.59
C GLU A 433 5.38 -25.29 15.06
N THR A 434 6.54 -25.39 14.40
CA THR A 434 6.61 -25.57 12.94
C THR A 434 5.80 -26.80 12.50
N LEU A 435 5.92 -27.91 13.23
CA LEU A 435 5.17 -29.13 12.94
C LEU A 435 3.65 -28.95 13.09
N GLN A 436 3.20 -28.18 14.09
CA GLN A 436 1.79 -27.90 14.29
C GLN A 436 1.22 -27.10 13.12
N TYR A 437 1.91 -26.07 12.66
CA TYR A 437 1.46 -25.26 11.53
C TYR A 437 1.49 -26.04 10.21
N ALA A 438 2.47 -26.92 10.01
CA ALA A 438 2.53 -27.80 8.84
C ALA A 438 1.29 -28.71 8.76
N LYS A 439 0.88 -29.28 9.91
CA LYS A 439 -0.36 -30.06 10.02
C LYS A 439 -1.62 -29.21 9.82
N GLY A 440 -1.62 -27.96 10.28
CA GLY A 440 -2.70 -27.02 10.02
C GLY A 440 -2.94 -26.78 8.53
N VAL A 441 -1.87 -26.61 7.74
CA VAL A 441 -1.97 -26.49 6.27
C VAL A 441 -2.57 -27.75 5.64
N GLU A 442 -2.15 -28.95 6.06
CA GLU A 442 -2.78 -30.20 5.59
C GLU A 442 -4.29 -30.23 5.90
N GLU A 443 -4.69 -29.85 7.11
CA GLU A 443 -6.09 -29.81 7.53
C GLU A 443 -6.91 -28.83 6.68
N SER A 444 -6.42 -27.62 6.45
CA SER A 444 -7.08 -26.61 5.60
C SER A 444 -7.20 -27.08 4.14
N LEU A 445 -6.21 -27.79 3.60
CA LEU A 445 -6.29 -28.37 2.25
C LEU A 445 -7.31 -29.52 2.13
N VAL A 446 -7.55 -30.25 3.22
CA VAL A 446 -8.63 -31.26 3.28
C VAL A 446 -10.01 -30.59 3.38
N GLU A 447 -10.09 -29.48 4.13
CA GLU A 447 -11.33 -28.69 4.19
C GLU A 447 -11.68 -28.09 2.83
N LEU A 448 -10.69 -27.56 2.11
CA LEU A 448 -10.86 -27.04 0.76
C LEU A 448 -11.42 -28.09 -0.22
N ASP A 449 -10.92 -29.33 -0.17
CA ASP A 449 -11.43 -30.45 -0.99
C ASP A 449 -12.91 -30.75 -0.69
N THR A 450 -13.27 -30.64 0.59
CA THR A 450 -14.64 -30.81 1.05
C THR A 450 -15.54 -29.69 0.52
N LEU A 451 -15.08 -28.44 0.54
CA LEU A 451 -15.84 -27.29 0.01
C LEU A 451 -16.08 -27.40 -1.49
N TYR A 452 -15.08 -27.80 -2.27
CA TYR A 452 -15.28 -28.03 -3.70
C TYR A 452 -16.31 -29.12 -3.98
N SER A 453 -16.52 -30.05 -3.06
CA SER A 453 -17.51 -31.13 -3.17
C SER A 453 -18.89 -30.76 -2.62
N ASP A 454 -19.03 -29.60 -1.97
CA ASP A 454 -20.28 -29.15 -1.35
C ASP A 454 -21.18 -28.40 -2.36
N GLU A 455 -22.41 -28.90 -2.53
CA GLU A 455 -23.42 -28.31 -3.41
C GLU A 455 -23.84 -26.90 -2.96
N LEU A 456 -23.79 -26.60 -1.65
CA LEU A 456 -24.08 -25.27 -1.12
C LEU A 456 -22.97 -24.27 -1.46
N TYR A 457 -21.74 -24.74 -1.51
CA TYR A 457 -20.58 -23.92 -1.86
C TYR A 457 -20.46 -23.67 -3.35
N SER A 458 -21.05 -24.55 -4.16
CA SER A 458 -21.06 -24.39 -5.61
C SER A 458 -21.67 -23.07 -6.09
N ALA A 459 -22.52 -22.41 -5.29
CA ALA A 459 -23.08 -21.09 -5.59
C ALA A 459 -22.03 -19.96 -5.54
N ASN A 460 -20.93 -20.13 -4.81
CA ASN A 460 -19.82 -19.17 -4.73
C ASN A 460 -18.89 -19.22 -5.95
N PHE A 461 -19.15 -20.15 -6.88
CA PHE A 461 -18.43 -20.24 -8.14
C PHE A 461 -19.35 -19.77 -9.28
N ALA A 462 -19.10 -18.57 -9.76
CA ALA A 462 -19.79 -17.97 -10.91
C ALA A 462 -18.77 -17.28 -11.81
N GLY A 463 -19.10 -17.15 -13.10
CA GLY A 463 -18.22 -16.47 -14.06
C GLY A 463 -17.91 -15.04 -13.63
N VAL A 464 -18.86 -14.34 -13.01
CA VAL A 464 -18.66 -12.97 -12.48
C VAL A 464 -17.57 -12.97 -11.42
N LEU A 465 -17.72 -13.79 -10.38
CA LEU A 465 -16.77 -13.88 -9.27
C LEU A 465 -15.39 -14.36 -9.75
N SER A 466 -15.35 -15.30 -10.70
CA SER A 466 -14.11 -15.78 -11.29
C SER A 466 -13.38 -14.68 -12.07
N PHE A 467 -14.09 -13.87 -12.85
CA PHE A 467 -13.48 -12.75 -13.56
C PHE A 467 -13.09 -11.61 -12.62
N GLU A 468 -13.87 -11.32 -11.58
CA GLU A 468 -13.49 -10.38 -10.52
C GLU A 468 -12.20 -10.82 -9.83
N GLY A 469 -12.09 -12.10 -9.45
CA GLY A 469 -10.87 -12.68 -8.90
C GLY A 469 -9.68 -12.58 -9.85
N MET A 470 -9.86 -12.85 -11.15
CA MET A 470 -8.80 -12.69 -12.15
C MET A 470 -8.34 -11.23 -12.30
N MET A 471 -9.26 -10.27 -12.30
CA MET A 471 -8.95 -8.85 -12.42
C MET A 471 -8.21 -8.34 -11.18
N ASN A 472 -8.70 -8.69 -10.00
CA ASN A 472 -8.08 -8.31 -8.73
C ASN A 472 -6.68 -8.91 -8.61
N LEU A 473 -6.52 -10.21 -8.88
CA LEU A 473 -5.22 -10.88 -8.79
C LEU A 473 -4.20 -10.29 -9.79
N ALA A 474 -4.64 -10.03 -11.04
CA ALA A 474 -3.78 -9.40 -12.03
C ALA A 474 -3.36 -7.97 -11.63
N ASN A 475 -4.27 -7.22 -11.00
CA ASN A 475 -3.98 -5.89 -10.45
C ASN A 475 -3.01 -5.99 -9.26
N GLU A 476 -3.26 -6.91 -8.33
CA GLU A 476 -2.47 -7.10 -7.11
C GLU A 476 -1.03 -7.50 -7.41
N VAL A 477 -0.80 -8.38 -8.39
CA VAL A 477 0.58 -8.72 -8.84
C VAL A 477 1.35 -7.46 -9.22
N ALA A 478 0.71 -6.52 -9.92
CA ALA A 478 1.35 -5.31 -10.41
C ALA A 478 1.45 -4.19 -9.36
N SER A 479 0.42 -4.01 -8.53
CA SER A 479 0.34 -2.88 -7.58
C SER A 479 0.86 -3.20 -6.19
N LYS A 480 0.91 -4.48 -5.81
CA LYS A 480 1.21 -4.90 -4.44
C LYS A 480 2.32 -5.95 -4.40
N LYS A 481 2.08 -7.14 -4.94
CA LYS A 481 3.02 -8.28 -4.83
C LYS A 481 4.40 -7.99 -5.46
N VAL A 482 4.49 -7.02 -6.38
CA VAL A 482 5.76 -6.56 -6.97
C VAL A 482 6.79 -6.08 -5.95
N SER A 483 6.37 -5.68 -4.74
CA SER A 483 7.26 -5.33 -3.62
C SER A 483 7.96 -6.53 -2.97
N SER A 484 7.57 -7.76 -3.34
CA SER A 484 7.96 -9.02 -2.70
C SER A 484 7.32 -9.30 -1.34
N GLU A 485 6.22 -8.62 -1.00
CA GLU A 485 5.54 -8.80 0.30
C GLU A 485 5.12 -10.24 0.59
N GLU A 486 4.64 -10.94 -0.44
CA GLU A 486 4.15 -12.33 -0.34
C GLU A 486 5.21 -13.33 0.14
N GLU A 487 6.48 -13.15 -0.23
CA GLU A 487 7.55 -14.11 0.09
C GLU A 487 8.75 -13.36 0.69
N THR A 488 8.44 -12.55 1.70
CA THR A 488 9.38 -11.63 2.36
C THR A 488 10.60 -12.36 2.95
N SER A 489 10.46 -13.63 3.36
CA SER A 489 11.54 -14.41 3.99
C SER A 489 12.23 -15.37 3.02
N SER A 490 11.53 -15.89 2.02
CA SER A 490 12.00 -16.96 1.13
C SER A 490 12.59 -16.46 -0.20
N ASP A 491 12.29 -15.21 -0.60
CA ASP A 491 12.73 -14.59 -1.86
C ASP A 491 12.09 -15.23 -3.11
N LEU A 492 10.95 -15.92 -2.94
CA LEU A 492 10.26 -16.70 -3.98
C LEU A 492 9.15 -15.94 -4.73
N SER A 493 9.00 -14.62 -4.60
CA SER A 493 7.88 -13.88 -5.20
C SER A 493 7.78 -14.00 -6.73
N MET A 494 8.86 -14.27 -7.46
CA MET A 494 8.80 -14.53 -8.90
C MET A 494 8.00 -15.80 -9.25
N MET A 495 8.06 -16.81 -8.37
CA MET A 495 7.23 -18.02 -8.47
C MET A 495 5.75 -17.67 -8.27
N ILE A 496 5.44 -16.79 -7.32
CA ILE A 496 4.09 -16.29 -7.05
C ILE A 496 3.50 -15.67 -8.31
N PHE A 497 4.20 -14.70 -8.92
CA PHE A 497 3.71 -13.97 -10.10
C PHE A 497 3.38 -14.90 -11.27
N TYR A 498 4.28 -15.84 -11.58
CA TYR A 498 4.07 -16.81 -12.64
C TYR A 498 2.82 -17.67 -12.40
N ASN A 499 2.68 -18.18 -11.18
CA ASN A 499 1.61 -19.12 -10.85
C ASN A 499 0.25 -18.42 -10.70
N ASN A 500 0.22 -17.16 -10.25
CA ASN A 500 -0.98 -16.33 -10.31
C ASN A 500 -1.44 -16.10 -11.76
N TRP A 501 -0.53 -15.75 -12.69
CA TRP A 501 -0.90 -15.60 -14.12
C TRP A 501 -1.35 -16.90 -14.76
N LYS A 502 -0.73 -18.03 -14.40
CA LYS A 502 -1.19 -19.36 -14.83
C LYS A 502 -2.57 -19.70 -14.27
N GLY A 503 -2.84 -19.34 -13.01
CA GLY A 503 -4.15 -19.43 -12.39
C GLY A 503 -5.20 -18.64 -13.16
N ILE A 504 -4.89 -17.39 -13.54
CA ILE A 504 -5.76 -16.55 -14.38
C ILE A 504 -6.09 -17.25 -15.70
N LEU A 505 -5.09 -17.79 -16.41
CA LEU A 505 -5.36 -18.54 -17.64
C LEU A 505 -6.25 -19.76 -17.41
N SER A 506 -6.10 -20.45 -16.27
CA SER A 506 -6.91 -21.63 -15.99
C SER A 506 -8.41 -21.35 -15.92
N GLN A 507 -8.78 -20.15 -15.48
CA GLN A 507 -10.16 -19.72 -15.36
C GLN A 507 -10.67 -19.04 -16.65
N ALA A 508 -9.79 -18.35 -17.39
CA ALA A 508 -10.16 -17.69 -18.64
C ALA A 508 -10.26 -18.66 -19.84
N LEU A 509 -9.33 -19.62 -19.97
CA LEU A 509 -9.25 -20.53 -21.12
C LEU A 509 -10.56 -21.26 -21.45
N PRO A 510 -11.34 -21.75 -20.46
CA PRO A 510 -12.65 -22.34 -20.73
C PRO A 510 -13.59 -21.44 -21.54
N PHE A 511 -13.51 -20.12 -21.38
CA PHE A 511 -14.39 -19.15 -22.04
C PHE A 511 -13.91 -18.73 -23.45
N CYS A 512 -12.72 -19.12 -23.88
CA CYS A 512 -12.16 -18.73 -25.18
C CYS A 512 -13.07 -19.02 -26.39
N PRO A 513 -13.84 -20.12 -26.46
CA PRO A 513 -14.78 -20.35 -27.57
C PRO A 513 -15.88 -19.28 -27.71
N LEU A 514 -16.09 -18.44 -26.68
CA LEU A 514 -17.08 -17.36 -26.67
C LEU A 514 -16.47 -15.98 -26.95
N ALA A 515 -15.16 -15.81 -26.74
CA ALA A 515 -14.43 -14.55 -26.87
C ALA A 515 -13.02 -14.82 -27.43
N GLU A 516 -12.95 -15.36 -28.65
CA GLU A 516 -11.69 -15.87 -29.23
C GLU A 516 -10.61 -14.78 -29.36
N ALA A 517 -10.99 -13.56 -29.72
CA ALA A 517 -10.05 -12.46 -29.93
C ALA A 517 -9.49 -11.96 -28.58
N GLU A 518 -10.36 -11.74 -27.61
CA GLU A 518 -10.01 -11.27 -26.27
C GLU A 518 -9.20 -12.33 -25.51
N CYS A 519 -9.57 -13.61 -25.67
CA CYS A 519 -8.78 -14.71 -25.12
C CYS A 519 -7.36 -14.76 -25.73
N ALA A 520 -7.22 -14.60 -27.05
CA ALA A 520 -5.91 -14.59 -27.70
C ALA A 520 -5.05 -13.42 -27.20
N GLU A 521 -5.66 -12.26 -26.93
CA GLU A 521 -4.99 -11.10 -26.32
C GLU A 521 -4.53 -11.40 -24.89
N LEU A 522 -5.40 -11.97 -24.04
CA LEU A 522 -5.06 -12.34 -22.67
C LEU A 522 -3.93 -13.37 -22.60
N VAL A 523 -4.00 -14.40 -23.44
CA VAL A 523 -2.96 -15.42 -23.54
C VAL A 523 -1.61 -14.81 -23.94
N ALA A 524 -1.61 -13.89 -24.90
CA ALA A 524 -0.41 -13.16 -25.29
C ALA A 524 0.13 -12.28 -24.14
N ALA A 525 -0.76 -11.56 -23.44
CA ALA A 525 -0.36 -10.72 -22.30
C ALA A 525 0.29 -11.54 -21.18
N VAL A 526 -0.27 -12.71 -20.84
CA VAL A 526 0.30 -13.60 -19.81
C VAL A 526 1.65 -14.17 -20.25
N LYS A 527 1.80 -14.52 -21.53
CA LYS A 527 3.11 -14.94 -22.07
C LYS A 527 4.16 -13.84 -21.95
N GLU A 528 3.82 -12.63 -22.37
CA GLU A 528 4.73 -11.48 -22.26
C GLU A 528 5.09 -11.16 -20.81
N ALA A 529 4.15 -11.34 -19.88
CA ALA A 529 4.41 -11.20 -18.44
C ALA A 529 5.38 -12.28 -17.92
N GLY A 530 5.20 -13.54 -18.32
CA GLY A 530 6.13 -14.62 -17.98
C GLY A 530 7.55 -14.39 -18.54
N GLU A 531 7.67 -13.78 -19.72
CA GLU A 531 8.96 -13.43 -20.31
C GLU A 531 9.74 -12.40 -19.47
N CYS A 532 9.05 -11.50 -18.75
CA CYS A 532 9.69 -10.53 -17.84
C CYS A 532 10.52 -11.18 -16.73
N ILE A 533 10.14 -12.40 -16.33
CA ILE A 533 10.80 -13.17 -15.26
C ILE A 533 11.56 -14.36 -15.83
N GLY A 534 11.94 -14.31 -17.12
CA GLY A 534 12.75 -15.32 -17.77
C GLY A 534 12.03 -16.63 -18.10
N ILE A 535 10.71 -16.71 -17.90
CA ILE A 535 9.92 -17.91 -18.19
C ILE A 535 9.37 -17.83 -19.61
N THR A 536 10.07 -18.47 -20.55
CA THR A 536 9.73 -18.47 -21.99
C THR A 536 9.07 -19.77 -22.44
N THR A 537 8.43 -20.51 -21.53
CA THR A 537 7.92 -21.86 -21.80
C THR A 537 6.49 -21.84 -22.34
N ASP A 538 6.18 -22.73 -23.29
CA ASP A 538 4.80 -22.94 -23.77
C ASP A 538 3.89 -23.60 -22.69
N SER A 539 4.38 -23.85 -21.47
CA SER A 539 3.61 -24.49 -20.39
C SER A 539 2.71 -23.54 -19.63
N ILE A 540 2.89 -22.23 -19.77
CA ILE A 540 2.04 -21.24 -19.11
C ILE A 540 0.60 -21.31 -19.65
N GLU A 541 0.42 -21.61 -20.94
CA GLU A 541 -0.88 -21.77 -21.60
C GLU A 541 -1.54 -23.14 -21.33
N LYS A 542 -0.78 -24.11 -20.80
CA LYS A 542 -1.29 -25.44 -20.44
C LYS A 542 -1.90 -25.38 -19.05
N ALA A 543 -3.07 -24.77 -18.98
CA ALA A 543 -3.77 -24.46 -17.73
C ALA A 543 -5.21 -25.00 -17.72
N THR A 544 -5.51 -26.07 -18.47
CA THR A 544 -6.81 -26.75 -18.40
C THR A 544 -6.75 -28.01 -17.54
N ALA A 545 -7.89 -28.51 -17.05
CA ALA A 545 -7.93 -29.74 -16.24
C ALA A 545 -7.26 -30.94 -16.95
N ALA A 546 -7.31 -30.99 -18.28
CA ALA A 546 -6.66 -32.04 -19.07
C ALA A 546 -5.13 -31.92 -19.11
N ASP A 547 -4.59 -30.73 -18.85
CA ASP A 547 -3.15 -30.48 -18.79
C ASP A 547 -2.55 -30.91 -17.46
N VAL A 548 -3.36 -31.04 -16.40
CA VAL A 548 -2.91 -31.45 -15.07
C VAL A 548 -2.54 -32.93 -15.06
N THR A 549 -1.24 -33.18 -15.11
CA THR A 549 -0.62 -34.51 -15.09
C THR A 549 0.53 -34.51 -14.09
N ALA A 550 0.99 -35.69 -13.66
CA ALA A 550 2.18 -35.78 -12.80
C ALA A 550 3.38 -35.02 -13.40
N ALA A 551 3.58 -35.11 -14.72
CA ALA A 551 4.68 -34.42 -15.41
C ALA A 551 4.50 -32.90 -15.48
N SER A 552 3.27 -32.39 -15.62
CA SER A 552 3.03 -30.94 -15.62
C SER A 552 3.17 -30.34 -14.23
N VAL A 553 2.78 -31.10 -13.20
CA VAL A 553 2.92 -30.71 -11.79
C VAL A 553 4.40 -30.72 -11.40
N GLU A 554 5.14 -31.78 -11.73
CA GLU A 554 6.60 -31.85 -11.57
C GLU A 554 7.27 -30.65 -12.27
N GLY A 555 6.86 -30.33 -13.50
CA GLY A 555 7.43 -29.21 -14.25
C GLY A 555 7.16 -27.81 -13.67
N VAL A 556 6.21 -27.65 -12.76
CA VAL A 556 5.95 -26.39 -12.04
C VAL A 556 6.60 -26.41 -10.67
N THR A 557 6.55 -27.54 -9.97
CA THR A 557 7.04 -27.69 -8.59
C THR A 557 8.56 -27.89 -8.50
N GLU A 558 9.19 -28.36 -9.58
CA GLU A 558 10.66 -28.48 -9.71
C GLU A 558 11.25 -27.39 -10.62
N ALA A 559 10.45 -26.39 -11.03
CA ALA A 559 10.95 -25.29 -11.85
C ALA A 559 11.94 -24.43 -11.06
N GLU A 560 13.05 -24.08 -11.71
CA GLU A 560 13.98 -23.07 -11.19
C GLU A 560 13.41 -21.68 -11.51
N TYR A 561 12.64 -21.13 -10.56
CA TYR A 561 12.21 -19.75 -10.59
C TYR A 561 13.39 -18.83 -10.22
N PRO A 562 13.56 -17.68 -10.89
CA PRO A 562 14.53 -16.69 -10.44
C PRO A 562 14.13 -16.18 -9.04
N LEU A 563 15.12 -15.85 -8.21
CA LEU A 563 14.84 -15.22 -6.94
C LEU A 563 14.42 -13.75 -7.15
N TYR A 564 13.58 -13.21 -6.27
CA TYR A 564 13.16 -11.81 -6.38
C TYR A 564 14.35 -10.84 -6.25
N SER A 565 15.31 -11.15 -5.37
CA SER A 565 16.55 -10.39 -5.20
C SER A 565 17.45 -10.37 -6.43
N GLU A 566 17.30 -11.32 -7.36
CA GLU A 566 18.05 -11.39 -8.62
C GLU A 566 17.39 -10.54 -9.72
N ALA A 567 16.11 -10.18 -9.58
CA ALA A 567 15.41 -9.37 -10.56
C ALA A 567 15.88 -7.92 -10.55
N SER A 568 16.26 -7.42 -11.73
CA SER A 568 16.66 -6.04 -11.91
C SER A 568 15.45 -5.09 -11.84
N MET A 569 15.73 -3.79 -11.70
CA MET A 569 14.70 -2.74 -11.81
C MET A 569 13.90 -2.83 -13.12
N ALA A 570 14.56 -3.22 -14.22
CA ALA A 570 13.91 -3.38 -15.52
C ALA A 570 12.98 -4.60 -15.54
N ASP A 571 13.35 -5.69 -14.88
CA ASP A 571 12.52 -6.90 -14.79
C ASP A 571 11.27 -6.61 -13.96
N ARG A 572 11.43 -5.95 -12.79
CA ARG A 572 10.31 -5.53 -11.94
C ARG A 572 9.38 -4.54 -12.65
N LYS A 573 9.94 -3.56 -13.36
CA LYS A 573 9.17 -2.66 -14.23
C LYS A 573 8.38 -3.43 -15.30
N CYS A 574 9.00 -4.42 -15.94
CA CYS A 574 8.33 -5.28 -16.91
C CYS A 574 7.17 -6.05 -16.27
N VAL A 575 7.37 -6.62 -15.07
CA VAL A 575 6.31 -7.30 -14.31
C VAL A 575 5.11 -6.38 -14.06
N VAL A 576 5.33 -5.12 -13.66
CA VAL A 576 4.23 -4.14 -13.49
C VAL A 576 3.53 -3.84 -14.81
N GLU A 577 4.28 -3.49 -15.84
CA GLU A 577 3.72 -3.16 -17.16
C GLU A 577 2.91 -4.30 -17.76
N LYS A 578 3.43 -5.53 -17.68
CA LYS A 578 2.76 -6.70 -18.23
C LYS A 578 1.67 -7.25 -17.32
N GLY A 579 1.82 -7.13 -16.00
CA GLY A 579 0.76 -7.46 -15.03
C GLY A 579 -0.50 -6.62 -15.27
N TYR A 580 -0.34 -5.31 -15.47
CA TYR A 580 -1.48 -4.47 -15.88
C TYR A 580 -2.02 -4.82 -17.28
N ALA A 581 -1.17 -5.21 -18.24
CA ALA A 581 -1.66 -5.68 -19.53
C ALA A 581 -2.50 -6.97 -19.41
N VAL A 582 -2.13 -7.87 -18.50
CA VAL A 582 -2.95 -9.06 -18.17
C VAL A 582 -4.29 -8.62 -17.59
N ARG A 583 -4.31 -7.72 -16.59
CA ARG A 583 -5.55 -7.16 -16.02
C ARG A 583 -6.44 -6.56 -17.10
N ASP A 584 -5.88 -5.69 -17.94
CA ASP A 584 -6.63 -5.00 -19.00
C ASP A 584 -7.21 -5.99 -20.03
N ALA A 585 -6.49 -7.08 -20.35
CA ALA A 585 -6.99 -8.13 -21.23
C ALA A 585 -8.10 -8.98 -20.57
N VAL A 586 -7.99 -9.29 -19.26
CA VAL A 586 -9.08 -9.92 -18.50
C VAL A 586 -10.32 -9.03 -18.53
N VAL A 587 -10.18 -7.74 -18.26
CA VAL A 587 -11.28 -6.76 -18.28
C VAL A 587 -11.97 -6.72 -19.64
N LYS A 588 -11.21 -6.67 -20.75
CA LYS A 588 -11.77 -6.72 -22.11
C LYS A 588 -12.57 -8.00 -22.36
N MET A 589 -12.02 -9.14 -21.97
CA MET A 589 -12.70 -10.44 -22.09
C MET A 589 -13.97 -10.48 -21.24
N ALA A 590 -13.94 -9.97 -20.02
CA ALA A 590 -15.08 -9.91 -19.11
C ALA A 590 -16.21 -9.04 -19.68
N ASN A 591 -15.87 -7.88 -20.26
CA ASN A 591 -16.82 -7.00 -20.92
C ASN A 591 -17.42 -7.66 -22.18
N ALA A 592 -16.61 -8.34 -23.01
CA ALA A 592 -17.09 -9.06 -24.19
C ALA A 592 -18.08 -10.19 -23.84
N LEU A 593 -17.92 -10.79 -22.66
CA LEU A 593 -18.77 -11.86 -22.14
C LEU A 593 -19.94 -11.35 -21.28
N ASN A 594 -20.08 -10.03 -21.08
CA ASN A 594 -21.08 -9.42 -20.21
C ASN A 594 -21.02 -9.96 -18.76
N LEU A 595 -19.80 -10.11 -18.24
CA LEU A 595 -19.48 -10.60 -16.88
C LEU A 595 -19.16 -9.49 -15.87
N VAL A 596 -19.19 -8.24 -16.32
CA VAL A 596 -18.91 -7.04 -15.52
C VAL A 596 -20.11 -6.12 -15.62
N SER A 597 -20.70 -5.72 -14.48
CA SER A 597 -21.84 -4.80 -14.50
C SER A 597 -21.43 -3.38 -14.84
N ASP A 598 -22.37 -2.55 -15.29
CA ASP A 598 -22.18 -1.10 -15.50
C ASP A 598 -21.88 -0.32 -14.21
N CYS A 599 -21.99 -0.98 -13.06
CA CYS A 599 -21.58 -0.46 -11.75
C CYS A 599 -20.19 -0.88 -11.32
N SER A 600 -19.57 -1.82 -12.02
CA SER A 600 -18.20 -2.22 -11.70
C SER A 600 -17.22 -1.12 -12.13
N PRO A 601 -16.16 -0.88 -11.34
CA PRO A 601 -15.05 -0.04 -11.79
C PRO A 601 -14.40 -0.60 -13.08
N PHE A 602 -14.41 -1.92 -13.27
CA PHE A 602 -13.83 -2.55 -14.45
C PHE A 602 -14.75 -2.55 -15.68
N TYR A 603 -15.89 -1.86 -15.63
CA TYR A 603 -16.77 -1.72 -16.79
C TYR A 603 -16.15 -0.78 -17.83
N SER A 604 -16.29 -1.10 -19.12
CA SER A 604 -15.56 -0.40 -20.19
C SER A 604 -15.74 1.12 -20.22
N ASP A 605 -16.89 1.64 -19.75
CA ASP A 605 -17.16 3.09 -19.73
C ASP A 605 -16.48 3.81 -18.55
N ASN A 606 -16.04 3.07 -17.52
CA ASN A 606 -15.39 3.57 -16.30
C ASN A 606 -13.94 3.10 -16.15
N PHE A 607 -13.51 2.12 -16.95
CA PHE A 607 -12.25 1.42 -16.78
C PHE A 607 -11.03 2.24 -17.24
N VAL A 608 -9.99 2.29 -16.41
CA VAL A 608 -8.74 3.02 -16.64
C VAL A 608 -7.58 2.04 -16.90
N THR A 609 -6.84 2.26 -17.99
CA THR A 609 -5.75 1.37 -18.46
C THR A 609 -4.35 1.92 -18.12
N TYR A 610 -3.34 1.03 -18.15
CA TYR A 610 -1.94 1.38 -17.87
C TYR A 610 -0.99 0.98 -19.01
N PRO A 611 0.01 1.81 -19.37
CA PRO A 611 0.03 3.25 -19.11
C PRO A 611 -1.08 3.90 -19.93
N MET A 612 -1.71 4.96 -19.42
CA MET A 612 -2.63 5.73 -20.26
C MET A 612 -1.87 6.26 -21.48
N GLY A 613 -2.28 5.85 -22.69
CA GLY A 613 -1.68 6.35 -23.93
C GLY A 613 -1.82 7.86 -24.02
N GLU A 614 -0.70 8.59 -23.96
CA GLU A 614 -0.55 10.06 -24.04
C GLU A 614 -1.85 10.88 -23.88
N ALA A 615 -2.53 10.77 -22.74
CA ALA A 615 -3.48 11.79 -22.36
C ALA A 615 -2.66 13.02 -21.98
N LYS A 616 -2.58 14.01 -22.88
CA LYS A 616 -2.01 15.31 -22.56
C LYS A 616 -2.77 15.84 -21.35
N VAL A 617 -2.12 15.83 -20.19
CA VAL A 617 -2.50 16.68 -19.06
C VAL A 617 -2.47 18.10 -19.60
N VAL A 618 -3.65 18.65 -19.91
CA VAL A 618 -3.76 20.04 -20.31
C VAL A 618 -3.54 20.80 -19.01
N ALA A 619 -2.30 21.28 -18.82
CA ALA A 619 -2.00 22.26 -17.79
C ALA A 619 -3.08 23.35 -17.87
N SER A 620 -3.81 23.57 -16.77
CA SER A 620 -4.83 24.60 -16.73
C SER A 620 -4.13 25.94 -16.98
N SER A 621 -4.32 26.49 -18.17
CA SER A 621 -3.82 27.81 -18.48
C SER A 621 -4.63 28.81 -17.67
N THR A 622 -4.05 29.29 -16.58
CA THR A 622 -4.41 30.55 -15.95
C THR A 622 -4.02 31.70 -16.89
N GLU A 623 -4.76 31.84 -17.99
CA GLU A 623 -4.64 32.99 -18.90
C GLU A 623 -6.01 33.41 -19.44
N GLU A 624 -6.99 33.59 -18.56
CA GLU A 624 -8.23 34.33 -18.85
C GLU A 624 -8.55 35.32 -17.74
N ALA A 625 -7.66 36.31 -17.55
CA ALA A 625 -7.95 37.50 -16.76
C ALA A 625 -7.15 38.72 -17.23
N ALA A 626 -7.14 38.99 -18.55
CA ALA A 626 -6.61 40.25 -19.07
C ALA A 626 -7.19 40.63 -20.44
N ALA A 627 -8.52 40.69 -20.56
CA ALA A 627 -9.16 41.29 -21.74
C ALA A 627 -10.50 41.93 -21.41
N SER A 628 -10.50 42.96 -20.54
CA SER A 628 -11.67 43.84 -20.40
C SER A 628 -11.31 45.26 -20.02
N THR A 629 -10.38 45.91 -20.73
CA THR A 629 -10.31 47.38 -20.76
C THR A 629 -9.68 47.84 -22.06
N GLU A 630 -10.47 48.56 -22.85
CA GLU A 630 -10.15 49.57 -23.87
C GLU A 630 -10.78 49.33 -25.25
N GLU A 631 -12.10 49.46 -25.27
CA GLU A 631 -12.82 49.90 -26.46
C GLU A 631 -12.83 51.44 -26.47
N ALA A 632 -11.81 52.06 -27.07
CA ALA A 632 -11.86 53.45 -27.55
C ALA A 632 -10.65 53.79 -28.43
N ALA A 633 -10.84 53.78 -29.76
CA ALA A 633 -10.46 54.84 -30.69
C ALA A 633 -10.05 54.33 -32.09
N ALA A 634 -10.98 54.57 -33.02
CA ALA A 634 -10.75 55.32 -34.26
C ALA A 634 -9.87 54.74 -35.39
N THR A 635 -10.58 54.42 -36.50
CA THR A 635 -10.33 54.89 -37.89
C THR A 635 -9.00 54.49 -38.55
N THR A 636 -8.99 53.67 -39.60
CA THR A 636 -9.06 53.98 -41.06
C THR A 636 -7.97 53.10 -41.70
N SER A 637 -7.99 52.57 -42.92
CA SER A 637 -8.84 52.58 -44.11
C SER A 637 -8.11 51.74 -45.17
N ALA A 638 -8.85 51.09 -46.07
CA ALA A 638 -8.44 50.66 -47.43
C ALA A 638 -7.30 49.60 -47.54
N GLY A 639 -7.29 48.66 -48.48
CA GLY A 639 -8.11 48.44 -49.66
C GLY A 639 -7.29 47.63 -50.69
N LEU A 640 -7.88 46.53 -51.17
CA LEU A 640 -7.81 45.97 -52.53
C LEU A 640 -6.47 45.47 -53.15
N LYS A 641 -6.51 44.14 -53.41
CA LYS A 641 -6.41 43.43 -54.72
C LYS A 641 -5.06 43.14 -55.42
N SER A 642 -5.08 41.92 -55.98
CA SER A 642 -4.56 41.45 -57.30
C SER A 642 -3.22 40.73 -57.26
N MET A 643 -3.16 39.39 -57.36
CA MET A 643 -3.18 38.56 -58.59
C MET A 643 -2.15 38.92 -59.66
N GLY A 644 -1.30 37.95 -60.04
CA GLY A 644 -0.62 37.95 -61.35
C GLY A 644 0.65 37.11 -61.50
N ASN A 645 0.46 35.82 -61.82
CA ASN A 645 1.22 34.96 -62.76
C ASN A 645 2.73 34.67 -62.66
N ALA A 646 2.99 33.36 -62.80
CA ALA A 646 4.23 32.68 -63.11
C ALA A 646 4.69 32.85 -64.57
N VAL A 647 6.02 32.82 -64.81
CA VAL A 647 6.70 32.17 -65.96
C VAL A 647 8.14 31.74 -65.54
N VAL A 648 8.59 30.65 -66.16
CA VAL A 648 9.69 29.71 -65.89
C VAL A 648 11.05 30.10 -66.52
N VAL A 649 12.12 29.40 -66.09
CA VAL A 649 13.45 29.12 -66.72
C VAL A 649 14.58 30.08 -66.22
N ALA A 650 15.76 29.68 -65.73
CA ALA A 650 16.63 28.52 -65.95
C ALA A 650 17.65 28.28 -64.80
N ALA A 651 18.31 27.12 -64.91
CA ALA A 651 19.33 26.52 -64.08
C ALA A 651 20.59 27.33 -63.72
N SER A 652 21.22 26.82 -62.64
CA SER A 652 22.66 26.62 -62.39
C SER A 652 23.42 27.58 -61.46
N LEU A 653 23.78 26.98 -60.32
CA LEU A 653 25.07 26.98 -59.60
C LEU A 653 25.54 28.22 -58.81
N ALA A 654 25.56 27.96 -57.50
CA ALA A 654 26.62 28.23 -56.52
C ALA A 654 26.76 29.64 -55.92
N GLY A 655 26.56 29.68 -54.59
CA GLY A 655 27.56 30.27 -53.70
C GLY A 655 27.10 31.40 -52.78
N PHE A 656 26.93 31.04 -51.50
CA PHE A 656 27.30 31.82 -50.30
C PHE A 656 26.67 33.20 -50.05
N ALA A 657 25.78 33.28 -49.05
CA ALA A 657 25.83 34.28 -47.96
C ALA A 657 24.78 34.00 -46.85
N LEU A 658 25.29 33.96 -45.61
CA LEU A 658 24.74 34.36 -44.29
C LEU A 658 23.23 34.25 -43.93
N LEU A 659 23.00 33.65 -42.74
CA LEU A 659 22.07 34.01 -41.63
C LEU A 659 20.60 34.29 -41.99
N VAL A 660 19.60 33.60 -41.43
CA VAL A 660 19.29 33.31 -40.01
C VAL A 660 18.59 31.97 -39.89
#